data_AF-A0A2V8UYJ4-F1
#
_entry.id   AF-A0A2V8UYJ4-F1
#
_cell.length_a   1.000
_cell.length_b   1.000
_cell.length_c   1.000
_cell.angle_alpha   90.00
_cell.angle_beta   90.00
_cell.angle_gamma   90.00
#
_symmetry.space_group_name_H-M   'P 1'
#
loop_
_entity.id
_entity.type
_entity.pdbx_description
1 polymer ?
#
loop_
_entity_poly.entity_id
_entity_poly.type
_entity_poly.pdbx_seq_one_letter_code
_entity_poly.pdbx_strand_id
1 'polypeptide(L)'
;MQPIREFLVRPAIPAPLSRMPELAYNLLWSWEPIIRALFRRLDPALWKDSGYNPVVMLGRVSQETLERAASDPRYLAHYAQACQRYDAHMRDSQPSRDGKLIAYFSAEYGLAECLPLYSGGLGILSGDHLKSSSDLNLPLVGVGLLYQQGYFRQFLNADGWQQERYLDNDFYTLPIRPVRDKRGNELKINLQLPTGPVWIQVWRMDVGRTKLFMLDTNIPENASPRDRDITDQLYGGDVDTRIRQEIVLGIGGVRALKAMGLEPTVFHMNEGHSAFLAMERMRALIEEQKLNFDEALEATRPSNVFTTHTPVPAGIDLFDTGMMRYYFDQYCRGAGIEFDQLMSLGRRNPRDGDERFSMAVLALKTSCYRNAVSRLHRRVAQAMWHEMWPDLPVWEVPLTSITNGVHVPSWLNGDLADLYDHYLEPDWRDKSSDPKTWDLVDEIPEEELLEMHRRRKRRLIAFIRDRQTTSAYRRKASSSELRHSSEVLDPSVFTIGLARRFATYKRGTLIFRDIERLKRILCSKEMPVQIVIAGKAHPKDHPGKSQIRDVVLYSRDPELWKHVVFIEDYDMKVARELVQGVDIWLNTPRRGEEACGTSGMKAAVNGVLNLSILDGWFDEAYEESGGWAIGDREPYSEEQDAMHASAIYYLLENEIVPMFYERRESGPSEWMRRVKQSIKYLSPRFDARRMVREYLRELYEPAHQNYIEQAKSGFEKARLRVRWNSKVREVWDRVRFVETGPAPTEPVTSGVTVPVRAAVDLAGLQPEDVRVELVMGRVGASGGLEDTEVMVLAPVEQKGSVAIFAKEIIPQQTGRLGYAIRISPDHYDDPLTRPCTSLLKWGDGASNNSRT
;
A
#
# COMPACT_ATOMS: atom_id res chain seq x y z
N MET A 1 19.07 -0.74 -41.78
CA MET A 1 20.23 -1.62 -41.50
C MET A 1 19.97 -2.29 -40.17
N GLN A 2 20.08 -3.62 -40.09
CA GLN A 2 20.13 -4.33 -38.80
C GLN A 2 21.58 -4.76 -38.52
N PRO A 3 22.03 -4.72 -37.26
CA PRO A 3 23.39 -5.10 -36.92
C PRO A 3 23.61 -6.60 -37.16
N ILE A 4 24.76 -6.95 -37.75
CA ILE A 4 25.17 -8.36 -37.97
C ILE A 4 25.66 -8.99 -36.66
N ARG A 5 26.24 -8.18 -35.78
CA ARG A 5 26.70 -8.54 -34.42
C ARG A 5 26.57 -7.32 -33.52
N GLU A 6 26.18 -7.56 -32.27
CA GLU A 6 26.09 -6.54 -31.24
C GLU A 6 27.17 -6.81 -30.18
N PHE A 7 27.82 -5.76 -29.69
CA PHE A 7 28.75 -5.83 -28.58
C PHE A 7 28.66 -4.54 -27.76
N LEU A 8 28.69 -4.67 -26.44
CA LEU A 8 28.57 -3.54 -25.53
C LEU A 8 29.96 -3.04 -25.15
N VAL A 9 30.32 -1.83 -25.56
CA VAL A 9 31.54 -1.14 -25.10
C VAL A 9 31.17 -0.26 -23.92
N ARG A 10 31.75 -0.53 -22.76
CA ARG A 10 31.62 0.32 -21.56
C ARG A 10 32.92 1.13 -21.38
N PRO A 11 32.85 2.40 -20.96
CA PRO A 11 34.05 3.15 -20.65
C PRO A 11 34.81 2.49 -19.49
N ALA A 12 36.13 2.63 -19.51
CA ALA A 12 36.99 2.08 -18.47
C ALA A 12 36.93 3.02 -17.25
N ILE A 13 36.25 2.57 -16.19
CA ILE A 13 36.14 3.34 -14.95
C ILE A 13 37.54 3.49 -14.33
N PRO A 14 38.04 4.73 -14.17
CA PRO A 14 39.36 4.95 -13.58
C PRO A 14 39.46 4.38 -12.16
N ALA A 15 40.64 3.90 -11.77
CA ALA A 15 40.85 3.28 -10.46
C ALA A 15 40.35 4.12 -9.26
N PRO A 16 40.53 5.47 -9.24
CA PRO A 16 39.97 6.32 -8.18
C PRO A 16 38.45 6.26 -8.04
N LEU A 17 37.73 5.93 -9.12
CA LEU A 17 36.26 5.89 -9.20
C LEU A 17 35.70 4.46 -9.26
N SER A 18 36.51 3.46 -8.88
CA SER A 18 36.21 2.02 -9.05
C SER A 18 34.89 1.53 -8.46
N ARG A 19 34.31 2.23 -7.46
CA ARG A 19 33.02 1.88 -6.82
C ARG A 19 31.80 2.54 -7.47
N MET A 20 31.95 3.35 -8.52
CA MET A 20 30.80 3.93 -9.24
C MET A 20 29.75 2.87 -9.66
N PRO A 21 30.12 1.66 -10.14
CA PRO A 21 29.13 0.62 -10.44
C PRO A 21 28.39 0.10 -9.20
N GLU A 22 29.07 0.00 -8.06
CA GLU A 22 28.43 -0.42 -6.80
C GLU A 22 27.33 0.58 -6.42
N LEU A 23 27.65 1.88 -6.44
CA LEU A 23 26.71 2.95 -6.14
C LEU A 23 25.58 3.05 -7.17
N ALA A 24 25.82 2.70 -8.44
CA ALA A 24 24.81 2.77 -9.49
C ALA A 24 23.77 1.64 -9.41
N TYR A 25 24.20 0.44 -9.04
CA TYR A 25 23.32 -0.75 -9.00
C TYR A 25 22.52 -0.89 -7.70
N ASN A 26 22.88 -0.19 -6.63
CA ASN A 26 22.08 -0.14 -5.41
C ASN A 26 21.17 1.09 -5.42
N LEU A 27 19.85 0.89 -5.35
CA LEU A 27 18.86 1.95 -5.44
C LEU A 27 18.91 2.99 -4.31
N LEU A 28 19.78 2.84 -3.31
CA LEU A 28 20.04 3.86 -2.28
C LEU A 28 20.26 5.26 -2.87
N TRP A 29 20.88 5.37 -4.05
CA TRP A 29 21.03 6.66 -4.77
C TRP A 29 19.69 7.39 -5.02
N SER A 30 18.58 6.66 -5.07
CA SER A 30 17.25 7.21 -5.36
C SER A 30 16.60 7.90 -4.15
N TRP A 31 17.16 7.78 -2.94
CA TRP A 31 16.74 8.55 -1.75
C TRP A 31 17.89 9.13 -0.93
N GLU A 32 19.15 8.77 -1.18
CA GLU A 32 20.34 9.39 -0.58
C GLU A 32 20.84 10.56 -1.46
N PRO A 33 20.68 11.84 -1.03
CA PRO A 33 20.99 13.01 -1.86
C PRO A 33 22.47 13.09 -2.26
N ILE A 34 23.40 12.68 -1.39
CA ILE A 34 24.85 12.78 -1.66
C ILE A 34 25.23 11.83 -2.80
N ILE A 35 24.72 10.60 -2.77
CA ILE A 35 24.95 9.60 -3.83
C ILE A 35 24.26 10.05 -5.13
N ARG A 36 23.03 10.59 -5.08
CA ARG A 36 22.36 11.10 -6.30
C ARG A 36 23.12 12.26 -6.94
N ALA A 37 23.63 13.16 -6.12
CA ALA A 37 24.38 14.32 -6.58
C ALA A 37 25.68 13.94 -7.29
N LEU A 38 26.29 12.79 -6.94
CA LEU A 38 27.48 12.26 -7.62
C LEU A 38 27.22 12.08 -9.12
N PHE A 39 26.17 11.34 -9.49
CA PHE A 39 25.81 11.11 -10.89
C PHE A 39 25.37 12.40 -11.57
N ARG A 40 24.53 13.23 -10.91
CA ARG A 40 24.09 14.51 -11.49
C ARG A 40 25.25 15.45 -11.81
N ARG A 41 26.29 15.49 -10.98
CA ARG A 41 27.46 16.38 -11.16
C ARG A 41 28.43 15.87 -12.21
N LEU A 42 28.45 14.56 -12.49
CA LEU A 42 29.34 13.97 -13.47
C LEU A 42 29.03 14.51 -14.88
N ASP A 43 27.75 14.50 -15.27
CA ASP A 43 27.24 15.12 -16.48
C ASP A 43 25.72 15.39 -16.33
N PRO A 44 25.31 16.66 -16.08
CA PRO A 44 23.90 17.00 -15.85
C PRO A 44 22.98 16.74 -17.05
N ALA A 45 23.49 16.88 -18.27
CA ALA A 45 22.69 16.67 -19.49
C ALA A 45 22.47 15.18 -19.70
N LEU A 46 23.53 14.38 -19.62
CA LEU A 46 23.44 12.93 -19.72
C LEU A 46 22.62 12.31 -18.57
N TRP A 47 22.62 12.92 -17.38
CA TRP A 47 21.75 12.51 -16.28
C TRP A 47 20.26 12.66 -16.64
N LYS A 48 19.86 13.74 -17.33
CA LYS A 48 18.48 13.93 -17.84
C LYS A 48 18.19 12.94 -18.98
N ASP A 49 19.11 12.80 -19.93
CA ASP A 49 18.93 11.97 -21.14
C ASP A 49 18.96 10.46 -20.86
N SER A 50 19.61 10.04 -19.77
CA SER A 50 19.58 8.65 -19.28
C SER A 50 18.27 8.30 -18.55
N GLY A 51 17.34 9.25 -18.40
CA GLY A 51 16.12 9.06 -17.62
C GLY A 51 16.40 8.92 -16.13
N TYR A 52 17.44 9.58 -15.63
CA TYR A 52 17.89 9.50 -14.23
C TYR A 52 18.32 8.09 -13.82
N ASN A 53 18.93 7.36 -14.75
CA ASN A 53 19.42 6.01 -14.53
C ASN A 53 20.95 5.99 -14.51
N PRO A 54 21.60 5.76 -13.35
CA PRO A 54 23.05 5.77 -13.25
C PRO A 54 23.72 4.64 -14.01
N VAL A 55 23.04 3.50 -14.23
CA VAL A 55 23.57 2.38 -15.01
C VAL A 55 23.67 2.76 -16.50
N VAL A 56 22.60 3.33 -17.06
CA VAL A 56 22.60 3.86 -18.44
C VAL A 56 23.64 4.98 -18.57
N MET A 57 23.70 5.88 -17.59
CA MET A 57 24.65 7.00 -17.59
C MET A 57 26.09 6.50 -17.65
N LEU A 58 26.48 5.56 -16.78
CA LEU A 58 27.83 4.99 -16.77
C LEU A 58 28.15 4.21 -18.04
N GLY A 59 27.15 3.67 -18.73
CA GLY A 59 27.33 3.04 -20.04
C GLY A 59 27.52 4.01 -21.20
N ARG A 60 27.16 5.30 -21.03
CA ARG A 60 27.16 6.32 -22.09
C ARG A 60 28.14 7.47 -21.87
N VAL A 61 28.62 7.67 -20.65
CA VAL A 61 29.54 8.75 -20.30
C VAL A 61 30.86 8.60 -21.07
N SER A 62 31.43 9.72 -21.54
CA SER A 62 32.70 9.69 -22.26
C SER A 62 33.86 9.34 -21.33
N GLN A 63 34.88 8.67 -21.88
CA GLN A 63 36.11 8.34 -21.16
C GLN A 63 36.80 9.61 -20.61
N GLU A 64 36.86 10.67 -21.42
CA GLU A 64 37.40 11.98 -21.03
C GLU A 64 36.69 12.57 -19.80
N THR A 65 35.36 12.46 -19.73
CA THR A 65 34.59 12.96 -18.58
C THR A 65 34.95 12.21 -17.30
N LEU A 66 35.13 10.88 -17.38
CA LEU A 66 35.54 10.07 -16.24
C LEU A 66 36.97 10.37 -15.79
N GLU A 67 37.90 10.57 -16.73
CA GLU A 67 39.30 10.92 -16.43
C GLU A 67 39.41 12.30 -15.79
N ARG A 68 38.65 13.28 -16.29
CA ARG A 68 38.52 14.60 -15.66
C ARG A 68 37.94 14.50 -14.25
N ALA A 69 36.88 13.72 -14.07
CA ALA A 69 36.27 13.52 -12.75
C ALA A 69 37.23 12.79 -11.78
N ALA A 70 38.05 11.86 -12.28
CA ALA A 70 39.04 11.12 -11.51
C ALA A 70 40.28 11.95 -11.14
N SER A 71 40.50 13.10 -11.79
CA SER A 71 41.60 14.03 -11.51
C SER A 71 41.15 15.31 -10.79
N ASP A 72 39.85 15.58 -10.69
CA ASP A 72 39.28 16.71 -9.95
C ASP A 72 39.19 16.41 -8.44
N PRO A 73 39.97 17.09 -7.57
CA PRO A 73 39.92 16.88 -6.13
C PRO A 73 38.53 17.14 -5.51
N ARG A 74 37.74 18.06 -6.08
CA ARG A 74 36.40 18.37 -5.58
C ARG A 74 35.42 17.24 -5.88
N TYR A 75 35.53 16.63 -7.06
CA TYR A 75 34.71 15.46 -7.41
C TYR A 75 35.11 14.24 -6.58
N LEU A 76 36.41 13.99 -6.40
CA LEU A 76 36.91 12.90 -5.56
C LEU A 76 36.47 13.02 -4.10
N ALA A 77 36.46 14.22 -3.53
CA ALA A 77 35.94 14.45 -2.17
C ALA A 77 34.45 14.11 -2.06
N HIS A 78 33.64 14.53 -3.05
CA HIS A 78 32.21 14.20 -3.12
C HIS A 78 31.98 12.70 -3.30
N TYR A 79 32.78 12.04 -4.13
CA TYR A 79 32.76 10.59 -4.32
C TYR A 79 33.12 9.83 -3.03
N ALA A 80 34.17 10.24 -2.32
CA ALA A 80 34.55 9.64 -1.04
C ALA A 80 33.43 9.77 0.00
N GLN A 81 32.76 10.92 0.05
CA GLN A 81 31.59 11.13 0.92
C GLN A 81 30.42 10.23 0.54
N ALA A 82 30.14 10.06 -0.76
CA ALA A 82 29.11 9.16 -1.26
C ALA A 82 29.40 7.69 -0.87
N CYS A 83 30.65 7.25 -1.00
CA CYS A 83 31.09 5.93 -0.53
C CYS A 83 30.93 5.79 0.98
N GLN A 84 31.32 6.79 1.77
CA GLN A 84 31.17 6.76 3.23
C GLN A 84 29.70 6.66 3.65
N ARG A 85 28.80 7.40 2.99
CA ARG A 85 27.35 7.33 3.24
C ARG A 85 26.80 5.96 2.89
N TYR A 86 27.19 5.41 1.74
CA TYR A 86 26.84 4.06 1.35
C TYR A 86 27.33 3.03 2.38
N ASP A 87 28.59 3.09 2.80
CA ASP A 87 29.18 2.15 3.76
C ASP A 87 28.52 2.26 5.15
N ALA A 88 28.19 3.47 5.58
CA ALA A 88 27.46 3.71 6.82
C ALA A 88 26.04 3.11 6.76
N HIS A 89 25.35 3.28 5.62
CA HIS A 89 24.06 2.65 5.39
C HIS A 89 24.18 1.13 5.32
N MET A 90 25.20 0.57 4.68
CA MET A 90 25.32 -0.88 4.53
C MET A 90 25.85 -1.59 5.78
N ARG A 91 26.34 -0.85 6.79
CA ARG A 91 26.81 -1.41 8.06
C ARG A 91 25.69 -2.17 8.79
N ASP A 92 26.06 -3.25 9.49
CA ASP A 92 25.19 -4.10 10.30
C ASP A 92 24.07 -4.85 9.57
N SER A 93 24.20 -5.10 8.27
CA SER A 93 23.30 -6.01 7.52
C SER A 93 23.52 -7.49 7.89
N GLN A 94 23.48 -7.83 9.17
CA GLN A 94 23.62 -9.20 9.65
C GLN A 94 22.29 -9.95 9.59
N PRO A 95 22.31 -11.28 9.33
CA PRO A 95 21.12 -12.11 9.45
C PRO A 95 20.50 -11.99 10.84
N SER A 96 19.17 -12.10 10.91
CA SER A 96 18.49 -12.09 12.21
C SER A 96 19.00 -13.25 13.08
N ARG A 97 19.31 -12.96 14.35
CA ARG A 97 19.87 -13.95 15.28
C ARG A 97 18.91 -15.09 15.60
N ASP A 98 17.61 -14.85 15.47
CA ASP A 98 16.51 -15.80 15.67
C ASP A 98 16.06 -16.52 14.38
N GLY A 99 16.75 -16.28 13.25
CA GLY A 99 16.37 -16.84 11.95
C GLY A 99 15.15 -16.19 11.29
N LYS A 100 14.65 -15.06 11.84
CA LYS A 100 13.56 -14.28 11.22
C LYS A 100 13.95 -13.81 9.82
N LEU A 101 13.05 -14.06 8.88
CA LEU A 101 13.12 -13.57 7.51
C LEU A 101 11.69 -13.36 7.02
N ILE A 102 11.40 -12.14 6.57
CA ILE A 102 10.09 -11.75 6.05
C ILE A 102 10.16 -11.72 4.53
N ALA A 103 9.23 -12.39 3.86
CA ALA A 103 9.06 -12.31 2.42
C ALA A 103 7.82 -11.49 2.07
N TYR A 104 8.04 -10.32 1.49
CA TYR A 104 6.99 -9.38 1.07
C TYR A 104 6.69 -9.55 -0.42
N PHE A 105 5.49 -10.00 -0.76
CA PHE A 105 5.07 -10.24 -2.13
C PHE A 105 4.15 -9.12 -2.61
N SER A 106 4.47 -8.55 -3.77
CA SER A 106 3.66 -7.50 -4.41
C SER A 106 3.76 -7.61 -5.93
N ALA A 107 2.67 -7.33 -6.62
CA ALA A 107 2.65 -7.27 -8.08
C ALA A 107 3.36 -6.02 -8.62
N GLU A 108 3.50 -4.94 -7.83
CA GLU A 108 4.13 -3.70 -8.26
C GLU A 108 5.06 -3.09 -7.20
N TYR A 109 6.06 -2.32 -7.66
CA TYR A 109 7.08 -1.63 -6.86
C TYR A 109 7.48 -0.28 -7.47
N GLY A 110 7.16 0.82 -6.78
CA GLY A 110 7.50 2.19 -7.14
C GLY A 110 8.79 2.64 -6.45
N LEU A 111 9.94 2.26 -7.02
CA LEU A 111 11.25 2.44 -6.38
C LEU A 111 12.00 3.68 -6.86
N ALA A 112 12.09 3.86 -8.18
CA ALA A 112 12.84 4.94 -8.83
C ALA A 112 12.20 5.32 -10.17
N GLU A 113 12.50 6.52 -10.66
CA GLU A 113 11.91 7.09 -11.89
C GLU A 113 12.22 6.28 -13.16
N CYS A 114 13.38 5.63 -13.18
CA CYS A 114 13.83 4.79 -14.30
C CYS A 114 13.22 3.38 -14.30
N LEU A 115 12.39 3.03 -13.30
CA LEU A 115 11.80 1.70 -13.16
C LEU A 115 10.28 1.76 -13.36
N PRO A 116 9.75 1.31 -14.52
CA PRO A 116 8.31 1.34 -14.81
C PRO A 116 7.54 0.16 -14.17
N LEU A 117 7.86 -0.20 -12.94
CA LEU A 117 7.36 -1.39 -12.25
C LEU A 117 6.14 -1.13 -11.35
N TYR A 118 5.43 -0.02 -11.57
CA TYR A 118 4.22 0.33 -10.81
C TYR A 118 3.20 1.10 -11.65
N SER A 119 1.93 0.97 -11.26
CA SER A 119 0.81 1.67 -11.89
C SER A 119 0.22 2.77 -11.01
N GLY A 120 0.35 2.68 -9.68
CA GLY A 120 -0.33 3.59 -8.77
C GLY A 120 0.15 3.54 -7.32
N GLY A 121 -0.79 3.82 -6.41
CA GLY A 121 -0.51 3.99 -4.98
C GLY A 121 -0.02 2.73 -4.27
N LEU A 122 -0.48 1.55 -4.68
CA LEU A 122 -0.07 0.26 -4.09
C LEU A 122 1.42 0.02 -4.33
N GLY A 123 1.90 0.19 -5.57
CA GLY A 123 3.32 0.00 -5.90
C GLY A 123 4.21 1.04 -5.25
N ILE A 124 3.76 2.30 -5.15
CA ILE A 124 4.50 3.31 -4.40
C ILE A 124 4.61 2.95 -2.92
N LEU A 125 3.54 2.43 -2.31
CA LEU A 125 3.58 1.92 -0.95
C LEU A 125 4.57 0.76 -0.82
N SER A 126 4.55 -0.21 -1.73
CA SER A 126 5.51 -1.32 -1.75
C SER A 126 6.96 -0.81 -1.81
N GLY A 127 7.22 0.21 -2.64
CA GLY A 127 8.52 0.85 -2.73
C GLY A 127 8.94 1.54 -1.43
N ASP A 128 8.04 2.33 -0.83
CA ASP A 128 8.28 3.02 0.44
C ASP A 128 8.43 2.03 1.61
N HIS A 129 7.73 0.88 1.57
CA HIS A 129 7.87 -0.22 2.53
C HIS A 129 9.26 -0.85 2.46
N LEU A 130 9.77 -1.16 1.26
CA LEU A 130 11.12 -1.72 1.09
C LEU A 130 12.21 -0.73 1.51
N LYS A 131 12.08 0.55 1.14
CA LYS A 131 13.04 1.59 1.54
C LYS A 131 13.09 1.77 3.05
N SER A 132 11.92 1.86 3.69
CA SER A 132 11.83 1.98 5.16
C SER A 132 12.33 0.71 5.86
N SER A 133 12.10 -0.48 5.29
CA SER A 133 12.66 -1.73 5.80
C SER A 133 14.19 -1.75 5.74
N SER A 134 14.75 -1.21 4.65
CA SER A 134 16.20 -1.03 4.50
C SER A 134 16.76 -0.06 5.53
N ASP A 135 16.11 1.09 5.73
CA ASP A 135 16.53 2.08 6.73
C ASP A 135 16.53 1.50 8.15
N LEU A 136 15.48 0.76 8.49
CA LEU A 136 15.30 0.10 9.79
C LEU A 136 16.10 -1.20 9.95
N ASN A 137 16.84 -1.62 8.91
CA ASN A 137 17.61 -2.87 8.89
C ASN A 137 16.76 -4.12 9.21
N LEU A 138 15.55 -4.20 8.66
CA LEU A 138 14.70 -5.37 8.86
C LEU A 138 15.18 -6.55 8.00
N PRO A 139 15.10 -7.80 8.50
CA PRO A 139 15.39 -8.99 7.73
C PRO A 139 14.24 -9.29 6.76
N LEU A 140 14.08 -8.44 5.75
CA LEU A 140 12.99 -8.49 4.77
C LEU A 140 13.55 -8.59 3.36
N VAL A 141 12.90 -9.43 2.54
CA VAL A 141 13.11 -9.52 1.10
C VAL A 141 11.79 -9.26 0.37
N GLY A 142 11.85 -8.58 -0.77
CA GLY A 142 10.72 -8.39 -1.66
C GLY A 142 10.68 -9.46 -2.76
N VAL A 143 9.49 -9.80 -3.23
CA VAL A 143 9.26 -10.67 -4.41
C VAL A 143 8.24 -10.01 -5.34
N GLY A 144 8.54 -9.99 -6.63
CA GLY A 144 7.68 -9.39 -7.66
C GLY A 144 7.90 -9.98 -9.05
N LEU A 145 7.20 -9.44 -10.05
CA LEU A 145 7.36 -9.80 -11.46
C LEU A 145 8.16 -8.74 -12.21
N LEU A 146 9.09 -9.16 -13.06
CA LEU A 146 9.90 -8.28 -13.89
C LEU A 146 9.22 -8.03 -15.24
N TYR A 147 8.44 -6.96 -15.32
CA TYR A 147 7.69 -6.64 -16.53
C TYR A 147 8.58 -6.07 -17.64
N GLN A 148 8.61 -6.70 -18.81
CA GLN A 148 9.35 -6.25 -19.98
C GLN A 148 8.94 -4.84 -20.41
N GLN A 149 7.65 -4.54 -20.46
CA GLN A 149 7.12 -3.22 -20.85
C GLN A 149 6.73 -2.35 -19.66
N GLY A 150 6.61 -2.95 -18.47
CA GLY A 150 6.16 -2.24 -17.26
C GLY A 150 4.74 -1.70 -17.39
N TYR A 151 4.49 -0.53 -16.80
CA TYR A 151 3.26 0.24 -17.01
C TYR A 151 3.42 1.23 -18.18
N PHE A 152 2.32 1.49 -18.89
CA PHE A 152 2.35 2.30 -20.10
C PHE A 152 2.78 3.76 -19.85
N ARG A 153 3.39 4.34 -20.88
CA ARG A 153 3.63 5.78 -21.00
C ARG A 153 2.39 6.45 -21.62
N GLN A 154 1.89 7.48 -20.95
CA GLN A 154 0.71 8.21 -21.41
C GLN A 154 1.12 9.28 -22.41
N PHE A 155 0.31 9.51 -23.43
CA PHE A 155 0.33 10.73 -24.22
C PHE A 155 -1.08 11.12 -24.60
N LEU A 156 -1.31 12.39 -24.94
CA LEU A 156 -2.62 12.86 -25.39
C LEU A 156 -2.62 13.04 -26.91
N ASN A 157 -3.72 12.63 -27.57
CA ASN A 157 -3.93 12.95 -28.97
C ASN A 157 -4.46 14.39 -29.14
N ALA A 158 -4.68 14.82 -30.39
CA ALA A 158 -5.15 16.17 -30.70
C ALA A 158 -6.48 16.52 -29.98
N ASP A 159 -7.38 15.55 -29.80
CA ASP A 159 -8.69 15.74 -29.14
C ASP A 159 -8.63 15.66 -27.61
N GLY A 160 -7.44 15.49 -27.03
CA GLY A 160 -7.24 15.38 -25.58
C GLY A 160 -7.52 13.99 -25.01
N TRP A 161 -7.71 12.97 -25.86
CA TRP A 161 -7.85 11.59 -25.39
C TRP A 161 -6.51 11.00 -25.00
N GLN A 162 -6.49 10.31 -23.86
CA GLN A 162 -5.37 9.47 -23.45
C GLN A 162 -5.11 8.35 -24.46
N GLN A 163 -3.83 8.18 -24.79
CA GLN A 163 -3.27 7.06 -25.53
C GLN A 163 -2.18 6.38 -24.72
N GLU A 164 -2.01 5.08 -24.94
CA GLU A 164 -1.02 4.24 -24.28
C GLU A 164 0.15 3.94 -25.22
N ARG A 165 1.38 4.09 -24.72
CA ARG A 165 2.59 3.61 -25.40
C ARG A 165 3.36 2.66 -24.47
N TYR A 166 3.60 1.46 -24.96
CA TYR A 166 4.42 0.45 -24.29
C TYR A 166 5.82 0.47 -24.88
N LEU A 167 6.84 0.48 -24.02
CA LEU A 167 8.25 0.51 -24.40
C LEU A 167 8.93 -0.68 -23.76
N ASP A 168 9.64 -1.46 -24.57
CA ASP A 168 10.42 -2.58 -24.05
C ASP A 168 11.61 -2.07 -23.23
N ASN A 169 11.76 -2.58 -22.01
CA ASN A 169 12.88 -2.28 -21.14
C ASN A 169 14.03 -3.24 -21.41
N ASP A 170 15.20 -2.70 -21.69
CA ASP A 170 16.42 -3.51 -21.66
C ASP A 170 16.88 -3.70 -20.21
N PHE A 171 16.61 -4.89 -19.65
CA PHE A 171 16.96 -5.22 -18.27
C PHE A 171 18.46 -5.07 -17.97
N TYR A 172 19.34 -5.22 -18.95
CA TYR A 172 20.79 -5.05 -18.75
C TYR A 172 21.19 -3.59 -18.53
N THR A 173 20.29 -2.66 -18.81
CA THR A 173 20.47 -1.22 -18.56
C THR A 173 19.80 -0.74 -17.26
N LEU A 174 19.05 -1.61 -16.58
CA LEU A 174 18.42 -1.32 -15.30
C LEU A 174 19.37 -1.63 -14.13
N PRO A 175 19.16 -1.04 -12.94
CA PRO A 175 19.87 -1.39 -11.70
C PRO A 175 19.41 -2.74 -11.14
N ILE A 176 19.57 -3.80 -11.94
CA ILE A 176 19.19 -5.18 -11.65
C ILE A 176 20.27 -6.15 -12.15
N ARG A 177 20.39 -7.31 -11.50
CA ARG A 177 21.36 -8.35 -11.89
C ARG A 177 20.71 -9.73 -11.85
N PRO A 178 21.08 -10.67 -12.73
CA PRO A 178 20.62 -12.04 -12.62
C PRO A 178 21.15 -12.65 -11.32
N VAL A 179 20.29 -13.36 -10.60
CA VAL A 179 20.73 -14.21 -9.49
C VAL A 179 21.52 -15.37 -10.08
N ARG A 180 22.61 -15.75 -9.44
CA ARG A 180 23.43 -16.89 -9.87
C ARG A 180 23.32 -18.04 -8.88
N ASP A 181 23.27 -19.26 -9.40
CA ASP A 181 23.32 -20.49 -8.62
C ASP A 181 24.73 -20.74 -8.05
N LYS A 182 24.87 -21.82 -7.28
CA LYS A 182 26.17 -22.23 -6.68
C LYS A 182 27.25 -22.55 -7.73
N ARG A 183 26.88 -22.77 -9.00
CA ARG A 183 27.78 -23.06 -10.12
C ARG A 183 28.12 -21.82 -10.94
N GLY A 184 27.55 -20.66 -10.60
CA GLY A 184 27.74 -19.39 -11.32
C GLY A 184 26.81 -19.21 -12.53
N ASN A 185 25.89 -20.12 -12.80
CA ASN A 185 24.90 -19.98 -13.86
C ASN A 185 23.75 -19.09 -13.39
N GLU A 186 23.00 -18.49 -14.32
CA GLU A 186 21.79 -17.76 -13.98
C GLU A 186 20.76 -18.72 -13.35
N LEU A 187 20.21 -18.32 -12.20
CA LEU A 187 19.25 -19.13 -11.47
C LEU A 187 17.93 -19.12 -12.22
N LYS A 188 17.51 -20.31 -12.66
CA LYS A 188 16.22 -20.55 -13.30
C LYS A 188 15.46 -21.62 -12.53
N ILE A 189 14.18 -21.38 -12.30
CA ILE A 189 13.22 -22.36 -11.79
C ILE A 189 12.23 -22.71 -12.89
N ASN A 190 11.43 -23.76 -12.71
CA ASN A 190 10.31 -24.04 -13.60
C ASN A 190 9.01 -24.30 -12.83
N LEU A 191 7.90 -24.00 -13.50
CA LEU A 191 6.54 -24.33 -13.10
C LEU A 191 5.92 -25.21 -14.18
N GLN A 192 5.17 -26.22 -13.77
CA GLN A 192 4.37 -27.01 -14.71
C GLN A 192 3.04 -26.31 -14.91
N LEU A 193 2.82 -25.76 -16.10
CA LEU A 193 1.50 -25.27 -16.53
C LEU A 193 0.85 -26.29 -17.49
N PRO A 194 -0.45 -26.17 -17.78
CA PRO A 194 -1.12 -27.02 -18.75
C PRO A 194 -0.53 -26.93 -20.17
N THR A 195 0.11 -25.80 -20.50
CA THR A 195 0.81 -25.58 -21.76
C THR A 195 2.19 -26.23 -21.82
N GLY A 196 2.72 -26.73 -20.71
CA GLY A 196 4.07 -27.27 -20.59
C GLY A 196 4.88 -26.64 -19.45
N PRO A 197 6.17 -26.99 -19.33
CA PRO A 197 7.05 -26.35 -18.36
C PRO A 197 7.32 -24.89 -18.76
N VAL A 198 7.05 -23.96 -17.85
CA VAL A 198 7.43 -22.55 -17.97
C VAL A 198 8.65 -22.29 -17.09
N TRP A 199 9.73 -21.85 -17.72
CA TRP A 199 10.97 -21.46 -17.05
C TRP A 199 10.89 -20.00 -16.60
N ILE A 200 11.45 -19.73 -15.41
CA ILE A 200 11.46 -18.40 -14.81
C ILE A 200 12.89 -18.08 -14.39
N GLN A 201 13.44 -17.00 -14.91
CA GLN A 201 14.72 -16.46 -14.49
C GLN A 201 14.54 -15.52 -13.29
N VAL A 202 15.42 -15.67 -12.30
CA VAL A 202 15.39 -14.84 -11.09
C VAL A 202 16.40 -13.71 -11.19
N TRP A 203 15.92 -12.49 -11.01
CA TRP A 203 16.72 -11.28 -10.98
C TRP A 203 16.71 -10.64 -9.59
N ARG A 204 17.72 -9.84 -9.26
CA ARG A 204 17.87 -9.14 -7.98
C ARG A 204 18.10 -7.64 -8.19
N MET A 205 17.29 -6.84 -7.51
CA MET A 205 17.55 -5.41 -7.27
C MET A 205 17.95 -5.21 -5.81
N ASP A 206 18.97 -4.38 -5.57
CA ASP A 206 19.41 -4.02 -4.23
C ASP A 206 18.74 -2.67 -3.85
N VAL A 207 17.81 -2.71 -2.89
CA VAL A 207 17.06 -1.55 -2.36
C VAL A 207 17.68 -1.15 -1.03
N GLY A 208 18.82 -0.47 -1.07
CA GLY A 208 19.62 -0.24 0.13
C GLY A 208 20.10 -1.57 0.69
N ARG A 209 19.68 -1.92 1.92
CA ARG A 209 19.96 -3.23 2.54
C ARG A 209 19.00 -4.33 2.10
N THR A 210 17.78 -3.97 1.71
CA THR A 210 16.71 -4.90 1.36
C THR A 210 16.90 -5.42 -0.06
N LYS A 211 16.72 -6.72 -0.26
CA LYS A 211 16.82 -7.35 -1.59
C LYS A 211 15.43 -7.54 -2.16
N LEU A 212 15.24 -7.15 -3.41
CA LEU A 212 14.02 -7.41 -4.18
C LEU A 212 14.33 -8.43 -5.27
N PHE A 213 13.63 -9.56 -5.25
CA PHE A 213 13.72 -10.59 -6.27
C PHE A 213 12.59 -10.46 -7.28
N MET A 214 12.96 -10.45 -8.55
CA MET A 214 12.05 -10.20 -9.66
C MET A 214 12.05 -11.40 -10.60
N LEU A 215 10.86 -11.90 -10.93
CA LEU A 215 10.67 -13.11 -11.74
C LEU A 215 10.41 -12.74 -13.19
N ASP A 216 11.12 -13.37 -14.11
CA ASP A 216 11.07 -13.08 -15.54
C ASP A 216 10.81 -14.36 -16.35
N THR A 217 9.73 -14.35 -17.14
CA THR A 217 9.40 -15.44 -18.06
C THR A 217 9.80 -15.15 -19.50
N ASN A 218 10.23 -13.92 -19.82
CA ASN A 218 10.60 -13.52 -21.17
C ASN A 218 12.02 -13.99 -21.53
N ILE A 219 12.22 -15.30 -21.53
CA ILE A 219 13.51 -15.96 -21.78
C ILE A 219 13.43 -16.96 -22.95
N PRO A 220 14.56 -17.23 -23.64
CA PRO A 220 14.59 -18.11 -24.80
C PRO A 220 14.06 -19.52 -24.53
N GLU A 221 14.24 -20.06 -23.31
CA GLU A 221 13.77 -21.40 -22.91
C GLU A 221 12.25 -21.58 -23.01
N ASN A 222 11.49 -20.49 -22.90
CA ASN A 222 10.05 -20.51 -23.13
C ASN A 222 9.80 -20.32 -24.62
N ALA A 223 9.53 -21.40 -25.36
CA ALA A 223 9.37 -21.33 -26.82
C ALA A 223 8.06 -20.62 -27.25
N SER A 224 7.01 -20.71 -26.41
CA SER A 224 5.72 -20.09 -26.66
C SER A 224 5.73 -18.60 -26.30
N PRO A 225 5.29 -17.69 -27.21
CA PRO A 225 5.10 -16.29 -26.86
C PRO A 225 4.19 -16.10 -25.65
N ARG A 226 3.10 -16.88 -25.55
CA ARG A 226 2.18 -16.79 -24.40
C ARG A 226 2.81 -17.07 -23.05
N ASP A 227 3.89 -17.85 -23.01
CA ASP A 227 4.60 -18.14 -21.76
C ASP A 227 5.64 -17.05 -21.47
N ARG A 228 6.23 -16.42 -22.50
CA ARG A 228 7.07 -15.23 -22.34
C ARG A 228 6.27 -14.03 -21.87
N ASP A 229 5.10 -13.83 -22.46
CA ASP A 229 4.25 -12.65 -22.26
C ASP A 229 3.62 -12.57 -20.86
N ILE A 230 3.76 -13.61 -20.02
CA ILE A 230 3.32 -13.58 -18.62
C ILE A 230 3.94 -12.37 -17.90
N THR A 231 5.21 -12.08 -18.15
CA THR A 231 5.92 -10.92 -17.59
C THR A 231 6.12 -9.81 -18.62
N ASP A 232 5.19 -9.61 -19.56
CA ASP A 232 5.27 -8.48 -20.50
C ASP A 232 4.80 -7.17 -19.87
N GLN A 233 3.51 -7.09 -19.50
CA GLN A 233 2.86 -5.85 -19.05
C GLN A 233 2.28 -5.96 -17.63
N LEU A 234 2.45 -4.88 -16.84
CA LEU A 234 1.80 -4.74 -15.54
C LEU A 234 0.30 -4.47 -15.72
N TYR A 235 -0.54 -5.36 -15.19
CA TYR A 235 -2.01 -5.34 -15.37
C TYR A 235 -2.46 -5.33 -16.84
N GLY A 236 -1.62 -5.85 -17.73
CA GLY A 236 -1.95 -6.07 -19.13
C GLY A 236 -2.66 -7.41 -19.36
N GLY A 237 -2.94 -7.70 -20.62
CA GLY A 237 -3.52 -8.97 -21.04
C GLY A 237 -4.99 -9.19 -20.67
N ASP A 238 -5.40 -10.45 -20.73
CA ASP A 238 -6.72 -10.96 -20.40
C ASP A 238 -6.73 -11.72 -19.06
N VAL A 239 -7.85 -12.33 -18.72
CA VAL A 239 -8.01 -13.09 -17.47
C VAL A 239 -7.06 -14.31 -17.43
N ASP A 240 -6.75 -14.92 -18.58
CA ASP A 240 -5.78 -16.02 -18.70
C ASP A 240 -4.35 -15.54 -18.37
N THR A 241 -3.96 -14.39 -18.90
CA THR A 241 -2.67 -13.75 -18.57
C THR A 241 -2.60 -13.42 -17.09
N ARG A 242 -3.70 -12.93 -16.51
CA ARG A 242 -3.79 -12.55 -15.10
C ARG A 242 -3.54 -13.73 -14.16
N ILE A 243 -4.24 -14.86 -14.34
CA ILE A 243 -4.03 -16.04 -13.48
C ILE A 243 -2.60 -16.60 -13.62
N ARG A 244 -2.02 -16.59 -14.83
CA ARG A 244 -0.62 -17.00 -15.04
C ARG A 244 0.36 -16.09 -14.28
N GLN A 245 0.15 -14.78 -14.30
CA GLN A 245 0.94 -13.82 -13.53
C GLN A 245 0.89 -14.13 -12.03
N GLU A 246 -0.30 -14.39 -11.50
CA GLU A 246 -0.48 -14.69 -10.08
C GLU A 246 0.10 -16.05 -9.68
N ILE A 247 0.05 -17.05 -10.56
CA ILE A 247 0.76 -18.32 -10.39
C ILE A 247 2.27 -18.12 -10.35
N VAL A 248 2.84 -17.36 -11.29
CA VAL A 248 4.28 -17.07 -11.32
C VAL A 248 4.68 -16.28 -10.07
N LEU A 249 3.92 -15.25 -9.68
CA LEU A 249 4.20 -14.44 -8.50
C LEU A 249 4.11 -15.25 -7.20
N GLY A 250 3.02 -15.96 -6.98
CA GLY A 250 2.77 -16.71 -5.75
C GLY A 250 3.60 -17.99 -5.67
N ILE A 251 3.39 -18.93 -6.60
CA ILE A 251 4.04 -20.24 -6.60
C ILE A 251 5.50 -20.10 -7.03
N GLY A 252 5.74 -19.42 -8.15
CA GLY A 252 7.10 -19.21 -8.66
C GLY A 252 7.97 -18.43 -7.67
N GLY A 253 7.41 -17.43 -6.99
CA GLY A 253 8.13 -16.68 -5.97
C GLY A 253 8.56 -17.51 -4.77
N VAL A 254 7.68 -18.36 -4.22
CA VAL A 254 8.05 -19.28 -3.13
C VAL A 254 9.14 -20.26 -3.57
N ARG A 255 9.03 -20.83 -4.78
CA ARG A 255 10.06 -21.74 -5.33
C ARG A 255 11.39 -21.03 -5.59
N ALA A 256 11.38 -19.77 -6.03
CA ALA A 256 12.57 -18.99 -6.25
C ALA A 256 13.32 -18.74 -4.92
N LEU A 257 12.59 -18.37 -3.86
CA LEU A 257 13.16 -18.22 -2.51
C LEU A 257 13.82 -19.51 -2.03
N LYS A 258 13.12 -20.65 -2.17
CA LYS A 258 13.65 -21.97 -1.82
C LYS A 258 14.90 -22.33 -2.63
N ALA A 259 14.90 -22.09 -3.95
CA ALA A 259 16.04 -22.35 -4.82
C ALA A 259 17.28 -21.50 -4.48
N MET A 260 17.07 -20.30 -3.93
CA MET A 260 18.14 -19.45 -3.39
C MET A 260 18.61 -19.85 -1.99
N GLY A 261 17.96 -20.83 -1.35
CA GLY A 261 18.24 -21.22 0.04
C GLY A 261 17.76 -20.18 1.07
N LEU A 262 16.76 -19.37 0.71
CA LEU A 262 16.10 -18.46 1.64
C LEU A 262 14.92 -19.18 2.28
N GLU A 263 14.84 -19.11 3.61
CA GLU A 263 13.79 -19.75 4.41
C GLU A 263 13.01 -18.70 5.20
N PRO A 264 12.07 -17.97 4.55
CA PRO A 264 11.23 -17.01 5.25
C PRO A 264 10.36 -17.70 6.30
N THR A 265 10.23 -17.05 7.45
CA THR A 265 9.35 -17.48 8.54
C THR A 265 8.03 -16.70 8.52
N VAL A 266 7.97 -15.59 7.79
CA VAL A 266 6.77 -14.75 7.61
C VAL A 266 6.58 -14.46 6.13
N PHE A 267 5.37 -14.64 5.63
CA PHE A 267 5.00 -14.32 4.26
C PHE A 267 3.90 -13.27 4.24
N HIS A 268 4.16 -12.14 3.61
CA HIS A 268 3.22 -11.04 3.48
C HIS A 268 2.70 -10.93 2.05
N MET A 269 1.39 -11.14 1.90
CA MET A 269 0.61 -10.89 0.70
C MET A 269 0.11 -9.43 0.67
N ASN A 270 0.68 -8.62 -0.22
CA ASN A 270 0.24 -7.25 -0.44
C ASN A 270 -0.85 -7.22 -1.52
N GLU A 271 -2.12 -7.19 -1.08
CA GLU A 271 -3.32 -7.51 -1.88
C GLU A 271 -3.38 -8.99 -2.33
N GLY A 272 -4.53 -9.42 -2.86
CA GLY A 272 -4.79 -10.81 -3.23
C GLY A 272 -3.91 -11.40 -4.34
N HIS A 273 -3.16 -10.57 -5.09
CA HIS A 273 -2.44 -10.98 -6.31
C HIS A 273 -1.40 -12.09 -6.10
N SER A 274 -0.88 -12.25 -4.89
CA SER A 274 0.11 -13.27 -4.56
C SER A 274 -0.46 -14.42 -3.73
N ALA A 275 -1.79 -14.53 -3.57
CA ALA A 275 -2.40 -15.46 -2.62
C ALA A 275 -2.11 -16.95 -2.91
N PHE A 276 -1.76 -17.30 -4.15
CA PHE A 276 -1.28 -18.64 -4.49
C PHE A 276 0.03 -19.03 -3.78
N LEU A 277 0.77 -18.08 -3.18
CA LEU A 277 1.91 -18.41 -2.32
C LEU A 277 1.49 -19.31 -1.15
N ALA A 278 0.29 -19.13 -0.60
CA ALA A 278 -0.19 -19.94 0.52
C ALA A 278 -0.38 -21.41 0.08
N MET A 279 -0.85 -21.63 -1.15
CA MET A 279 -0.99 -22.97 -1.73
C MET A 279 0.37 -23.66 -1.87
N GLU A 280 1.40 -22.96 -2.36
CA GLU A 280 2.73 -23.54 -2.51
C GLU A 280 3.38 -23.86 -1.16
N ARG A 281 3.14 -23.04 -0.14
CA ARG A 281 3.57 -23.33 1.23
C ARG A 281 2.91 -24.60 1.78
N MET A 282 1.59 -24.74 1.59
CA MET A 282 0.87 -25.95 2.01
C MET A 282 1.39 -27.18 1.28
N ARG A 283 1.55 -27.11 -0.05
CA ARG A 283 2.09 -28.18 -0.89
C ARG A 283 3.47 -28.63 -0.43
N ALA A 284 4.36 -27.69 -0.09
CA ALA A 284 5.69 -28.01 0.42
C ALA A 284 5.62 -28.80 1.73
N LEU A 285 4.77 -28.40 2.69
CA LEU A 285 4.61 -29.15 3.95
C LEU A 285 3.96 -30.52 3.76
N ILE A 286 3.00 -30.66 2.85
CA ILE A 286 2.39 -31.96 2.53
C ILE A 286 3.46 -32.92 1.99
N GLU A 287 4.32 -32.46 1.08
CA GLU A 287 5.36 -33.28 0.48
C GLU A 287 6.48 -33.62 1.47
N GLU A 288 6.99 -32.62 2.20
CA GLU A 288 8.18 -32.73 3.06
C GLU A 288 7.86 -33.31 4.44
N GLN A 289 6.72 -32.95 5.02
CA GLN A 289 6.34 -33.28 6.41
C GLN A 289 5.16 -34.27 6.49
N LYS A 290 4.65 -34.72 5.33
CA LYS A 290 3.56 -35.69 5.21
C LYS A 290 2.28 -35.26 5.95
N LEU A 291 2.03 -33.95 5.99
CA LEU A 291 0.78 -33.38 6.51
C LEU A 291 -0.35 -33.64 5.52
N ASN A 292 -1.59 -33.75 6.02
CA ASN A 292 -2.77 -33.64 5.16
C ASN A 292 -3.13 -32.16 4.88
N PHE A 293 -4.14 -31.94 4.03
CA PHE A 293 -4.57 -30.59 3.64
C PHE A 293 -4.92 -29.67 4.82
N ASP A 294 -5.74 -30.13 5.76
CA ASP A 294 -6.17 -29.34 6.90
C ASP A 294 -5.01 -29.05 7.86
N GLU A 295 -4.12 -30.02 8.05
CA GLU A 295 -2.90 -29.87 8.86
C GLU A 295 -1.94 -28.86 8.24
N ALA A 296 -1.75 -28.90 6.92
CA ALA A 296 -0.91 -27.94 6.21
C ALA A 296 -1.50 -26.52 6.23
N LEU A 297 -2.82 -26.39 6.13
CA LEU A 297 -3.51 -25.11 6.26
C LEU A 297 -3.31 -24.51 7.66
N GLU A 298 -3.55 -25.29 8.72
CA GLU A 298 -3.36 -24.83 10.10
C GLU A 298 -1.89 -24.56 10.44
N ALA A 299 -0.95 -25.29 9.84
CA ALA A 299 0.48 -25.05 10.03
C ALA A 299 0.98 -23.74 9.38
N THR A 300 0.45 -23.39 8.21
CA THR A 300 0.94 -22.23 7.42
C THR A 300 0.25 -20.92 7.76
N ARG A 301 -1.07 -20.96 8.01
CA ARG A 301 -1.93 -19.79 8.26
C ARG A 301 -1.40 -18.82 9.34
N PRO A 302 -0.86 -19.29 10.49
CA PRO A 302 -0.32 -18.43 11.55
C PRO A 302 0.89 -17.59 11.16
N SER A 303 1.50 -17.86 10.01
CA SER A 303 2.70 -17.16 9.52
C SER A 303 2.49 -16.49 8.16
N ASN A 304 1.22 -16.35 7.77
CA ASN A 304 0.77 -15.58 6.61
C ASN A 304 0.15 -14.26 7.09
N VAL A 305 0.58 -13.16 6.47
CA VAL A 305 0.08 -11.80 6.68
C VAL A 305 -0.58 -11.33 5.39
N PHE A 306 -1.77 -10.75 5.47
CA PHE A 306 -2.51 -10.22 4.33
C PHE A 306 -2.92 -8.76 4.56
N THR A 307 -2.45 -7.87 3.67
CA THR A 307 -2.95 -6.49 3.64
C THR A 307 -3.95 -6.33 2.51
N THR A 308 -5.14 -5.83 2.81
CA THR A 308 -6.13 -5.45 1.78
C THR A 308 -6.06 -3.95 1.52
N HIS A 309 -6.10 -3.56 0.24
CA HIS A 309 -6.09 -2.16 -0.22
C HIS A 309 -7.38 -1.79 -0.95
N THR A 310 -8.28 -2.75 -1.10
CA THR A 310 -9.47 -2.64 -1.94
C THR A 310 -10.69 -2.34 -1.06
N PRO A 311 -11.28 -1.13 -1.15
CA PRO A 311 -12.46 -0.77 -0.35
C PRO A 311 -13.78 -1.22 -0.99
N VAL A 312 -13.74 -1.71 -2.24
CA VAL A 312 -14.94 -2.11 -3.01
C VAL A 312 -14.71 -3.44 -3.76
N PRO A 313 -15.70 -4.36 -3.79
CA PRO A 313 -15.52 -5.70 -4.37
C PRO A 313 -15.08 -5.73 -5.84
N ALA A 314 -15.38 -4.69 -6.63
CA ALA A 314 -15.06 -4.62 -8.06
C ALA A 314 -13.54 -4.63 -8.37
N GLY A 315 -12.69 -4.38 -7.37
CA GLY A 315 -11.23 -4.43 -7.52
C GLY A 315 -10.59 -5.81 -7.31
N ILE A 316 -11.39 -6.84 -7.00
CA ILE A 316 -10.91 -8.16 -6.60
C ILE A 316 -10.84 -9.10 -7.82
N ASP A 317 -9.70 -9.76 -8.01
CA ASP A 317 -9.52 -10.78 -9.05
C ASP A 317 -10.40 -12.02 -8.77
N LEU A 318 -11.21 -12.39 -9.76
CA LEU A 318 -12.15 -13.51 -9.73
C LEU A 318 -11.93 -14.44 -10.93
N PHE A 319 -11.75 -15.73 -10.68
CA PHE A 319 -11.53 -16.75 -11.70
C PHE A 319 -12.65 -17.79 -11.72
N ASP A 320 -13.11 -18.17 -12.91
CA ASP A 320 -14.14 -19.20 -13.06
C ASP A 320 -13.61 -20.59 -12.73
N THR A 321 -14.48 -21.47 -12.23
CA THR A 321 -14.13 -22.85 -11.83
C THR A 321 -13.44 -23.63 -12.95
N GLY A 322 -13.86 -23.44 -14.20
CA GLY A 322 -13.23 -24.08 -15.36
C GLY A 322 -11.78 -23.66 -15.57
N MET A 323 -11.48 -22.37 -15.37
CA MET A 323 -10.11 -21.84 -15.44
C MET A 323 -9.26 -22.37 -14.30
N MET A 324 -9.79 -22.38 -13.07
CA MET A 324 -9.10 -22.98 -11.93
C MET A 324 -8.79 -24.45 -12.17
N ARG A 325 -9.73 -25.22 -12.71
CA ARG A 325 -9.52 -26.63 -13.05
C ARG A 325 -8.45 -26.80 -14.11
N TYR A 326 -8.47 -25.98 -15.16
CA TYR A 326 -7.45 -26.02 -16.20
C TYR A 326 -6.04 -25.86 -15.62
N TYR A 327 -5.80 -24.86 -14.78
CA TYR A 327 -4.46 -24.59 -14.22
C TYR A 327 -4.04 -25.47 -13.05
N PHE A 328 -4.98 -25.87 -12.18
CA PHE A 328 -4.64 -26.50 -10.91
C PHE A 328 -4.95 -28.00 -10.80
N ASP A 329 -5.63 -28.64 -11.77
CA ASP A 329 -5.96 -30.07 -11.66
C ASP A 329 -4.70 -30.96 -11.53
N GLN A 330 -3.69 -30.75 -12.37
CA GLN A 330 -2.40 -31.46 -12.26
C GLN A 330 -1.64 -31.08 -10.99
N TYR A 331 -1.67 -29.81 -10.59
CA TYR A 331 -1.03 -29.30 -9.38
C TYR A 331 -1.61 -29.99 -8.13
N CYS A 332 -2.93 -30.03 -8.03
CA CYS A 332 -3.69 -30.67 -6.96
C CYS A 332 -3.37 -32.17 -6.84
N ARG A 333 -3.40 -32.91 -7.96
CA ARG A 333 -3.04 -34.35 -7.97
C ARG A 333 -1.61 -34.60 -7.50
N GLY A 334 -0.66 -33.78 -7.97
CA GLY A 334 0.74 -33.88 -7.55
C GLY A 334 0.97 -33.49 -6.08
N ALA A 335 0.08 -32.68 -5.50
CA ALA A 335 0.12 -32.24 -4.12
C ALA A 335 -0.67 -33.13 -3.16
N GLY A 336 -1.51 -34.04 -3.66
CA GLY A 336 -2.48 -34.78 -2.84
C GLY A 336 -3.57 -33.89 -2.24
N ILE A 337 -3.93 -32.80 -2.94
CA ILE A 337 -5.00 -31.88 -2.55
C ILE A 337 -6.20 -32.14 -3.46
N GLU A 338 -7.38 -32.39 -2.90
CA GLU A 338 -8.58 -32.52 -3.70
C GLU A 338 -8.95 -31.17 -4.34
N PHE A 339 -9.42 -31.19 -5.59
CA PHE A 339 -9.73 -29.94 -6.29
C PHE A 339 -10.81 -29.11 -5.58
N ASP A 340 -11.79 -29.77 -4.96
CA ASP A 340 -12.84 -29.07 -4.21
C ASP A 340 -12.30 -28.47 -2.90
N GLN A 341 -11.26 -29.05 -2.30
CA GLN A 341 -10.56 -28.44 -1.16
C GLN A 341 -9.88 -27.14 -1.59
N LEU A 342 -9.19 -27.14 -2.75
CA LEU A 342 -8.66 -25.90 -3.32
C LEU A 342 -9.76 -24.87 -3.53
N MET A 343 -10.84 -25.24 -4.25
CA MET A 343 -11.94 -24.31 -4.54
C MET A 343 -12.58 -23.74 -3.27
N SER A 344 -12.67 -24.53 -2.21
CA SER A 344 -13.20 -24.08 -0.92
C SER A 344 -12.40 -22.93 -0.28
N LEU A 345 -11.11 -22.79 -0.61
CA LEU A 345 -10.26 -21.70 -0.11
C LEU A 345 -10.55 -20.37 -0.81
N GLY A 346 -10.97 -20.39 -2.08
CA GLY A 346 -11.29 -19.17 -2.83
C GLY A 346 -12.77 -18.77 -2.82
N ARG A 347 -13.64 -19.58 -2.22
CA ARG A 347 -15.09 -19.33 -2.15
C ARG A 347 -15.50 -18.80 -0.80
N ARG A 348 -16.47 -17.89 -0.73
CA ARG A 348 -17.05 -17.44 0.54
C ARG A 348 -17.92 -18.55 1.12
N ASN A 349 -18.75 -19.15 0.27
CA ASN A 349 -19.54 -20.33 0.60
C ASN A 349 -18.94 -21.57 -0.09
N PRO A 350 -18.22 -22.44 0.64
CA PRO A 350 -17.64 -23.66 0.07
C PRO A 350 -18.65 -24.59 -0.62
N ARG A 351 -19.94 -24.50 -0.27
CA ARG A 351 -21.01 -25.34 -0.83
C ARG A 351 -21.61 -24.78 -2.13
N ASP A 352 -21.32 -23.52 -2.45
CA ASP A 352 -21.76 -22.92 -3.70
C ASP A 352 -20.82 -23.36 -4.85
N GLY A 353 -21.33 -24.21 -5.72
CA GLY A 353 -20.61 -24.75 -6.87
C GLY A 353 -20.37 -23.71 -7.98
N ASP A 354 -21.18 -22.67 -8.02
CA ASP A 354 -21.17 -21.63 -9.07
C ASP A 354 -20.36 -20.40 -8.65
N GLU A 355 -20.03 -20.27 -7.36
CA GLU A 355 -19.18 -19.18 -6.88
C GLU A 355 -17.77 -19.23 -7.51
N ARG A 356 -17.39 -18.12 -8.14
CA ARG A 356 -16.07 -17.90 -8.74
C ARG A 356 -14.99 -17.88 -7.66
N PHE A 357 -13.79 -18.30 -8.00
CA PHE A 357 -12.64 -18.31 -7.11
C PHE A 357 -12.12 -16.88 -6.89
N SER A 358 -12.20 -16.40 -5.65
CA SER A 358 -11.72 -15.08 -5.25
C SER A 358 -10.33 -15.15 -4.61
N MET A 359 -9.42 -14.35 -5.13
CA MET A 359 -8.06 -14.25 -4.60
C MET A 359 -8.00 -13.56 -3.23
N ALA A 360 -8.88 -12.60 -2.97
CA ALA A 360 -9.01 -11.98 -1.66
C ALA A 360 -9.53 -12.98 -0.62
N VAL A 361 -10.50 -13.83 -0.99
CA VAL A 361 -11.01 -14.88 -0.09
C VAL A 361 -9.94 -15.93 0.19
N LEU A 362 -9.15 -16.33 -0.82
CA LEU A 362 -7.99 -17.19 -0.64
C LEU A 362 -7.01 -16.59 0.38
N ALA A 363 -6.64 -15.32 0.22
CA ALA A 363 -5.72 -14.64 1.13
C ALA A 363 -6.28 -14.53 2.55
N LEU A 364 -7.56 -14.21 2.71
CA LEU A 364 -8.24 -14.13 4.01
C LEU A 364 -8.27 -15.49 4.72
N LYS A 365 -8.70 -16.55 4.03
CA LYS A 365 -8.80 -17.90 4.60
C LYS A 365 -7.44 -18.48 4.98
N THR A 366 -6.39 -18.12 4.25
CA THR A 366 -5.03 -18.65 4.45
C THR A 366 -4.12 -17.77 5.30
N SER A 367 -4.61 -16.64 5.85
CA SER A 367 -3.83 -15.76 6.73
C SER A 367 -4.45 -15.63 8.12
N CYS A 368 -3.63 -15.61 9.18
CA CYS A 368 -4.09 -15.22 10.53
C CYS A 368 -4.02 -13.71 10.73
N TYR A 369 -2.98 -13.07 10.23
CA TYR A 369 -2.78 -11.63 10.41
C TYR A 369 -3.30 -10.89 9.19
N ARG A 370 -4.31 -10.04 9.40
CA ARG A 370 -5.01 -9.35 8.31
C ARG A 370 -5.21 -7.90 8.69
N ASN A 371 -4.86 -6.98 7.80
CA ASN A 371 -5.03 -5.55 8.08
C ASN A 371 -5.56 -4.74 6.89
N ALA A 372 -6.33 -3.72 7.24
CA ALA A 372 -6.63 -2.57 6.41
C ALA A 372 -5.53 -1.51 6.55
N VAL A 373 -5.64 -0.45 5.74
CA VAL A 373 -4.56 0.54 5.50
C VAL A 373 -4.87 1.97 6.00
N SER A 374 -5.99 2.12 6.70
CA SER A 374 -6.38 3.29 7.50
C SER A 374 -7.47 2.88 8.49
N ARG A 375 -7.73 3.70 9.52
CA ARG A 375 -8.76 3.40 10.52
C ARG A 375 -10.17 3.34 9.95
N LEU A 376 -10.49 4.25 9.02
CA LEU A 376 -11.78 4.23 8.34
C LEU A 376 -11.90 3.00 7.43
N HIS A 377 -10.84 2.68 6.67
CA HIS A 377 -10.84 1.51 5.81
C HIS A 377 -11.00 0.21 6.58
N ARG A 378 -10.50 0.12 7.82
CA ARG A 378 -10.80 -1.02 8.70
C ARG A 378 -12.30 -1.26 8.82
N ARG A 379 -13.07 -0.23 9.13
CA ARG A 379 -14.53 -0.33 9.30
C ARG A 379 -15.20 -0.75 7.99
N VAL A 380 -14.77 -0.18 6.87
CA VAL A 380 -15.27 -0.53 5.53
C VAL A 380 -14.96 -2.00 5.20
N ALA A 381 -13.73 -2.44 5.41
CA ALA A 381 -13.29 -3.81 5.15
C ALA A 381 -13.97 -4.82 6.08
N GLN A 382 -14.14 -4.49 7.36
CA GLN A 382 -14.88 -5.31 8.31
C GLN A 382 -16.33 -5.51 7.88
N ALA A 383 -17.01 -4.45 7.42
CA ALA A 383 -18.37 -4.55 6.88
C ALA A 383 -18.40 -5.36 5.58
N MET A 384 -17.46 -5.13 4.66
CA MET A 384 -17.38 -5.83 3.38
C MET A 384 -17.16 -7.34 3.55
N TRP A 385 -16.36 -7.73 4.54
CA TRP A 385 -16.00 -9.13 4.78
C TRP A 385 -16.79 -9.79 5.92
N HIS A 386 -17.83 -9.12 6.45
CA HIS A 386 -18.62 -9.63 7.57
C HIS A 386 -19.25 -10.99 7.29
N GLU A 387 -19.65 -11.26 6.05
CA GLU A 387 -20.21 -12.55 5.62
C GLU A 387 -19.25 -13.75 5.84
N MET A 388 -17.94 -13.50 5.97
CA MET A 388 -16.96 -14.53 6.31
C MET A 388 -16.97 -14.88 7.80
N TRP A 389 -17.63 -14.09 8.64
CA TRP A 389 -17.83 -14.25 10.08
C TRP A 389 -19.25 -13.85 10.49
N PRO A 390 -20.29 -14.52 9.96
CA PRO A 390 -21.68 -14.04 10.03
C PRO A 390 -22.19 -13.90 11.47
N ASP A 391 -21.68 -14.71 12.39
CA ASP A 391 -22.10 -14.71 13.80
C ASP A 391 -21.39 -13.67 14.66
N LEU A 392 -20.30 -13.05 14.18
CA LEU A 392 -19.60 -11.98 14.88
C LEU A 392 -20.28 -10.62 14.63
N PRO A 393 -20.25 -9.70 15.58
CA PRO A 393 -20.50 -8.29 15.29
C PRO A 393 -19.47 -7.76 14.27
N VAL A 394 -19.89 -6.85 13.39
CA VAL A 394 -19.01 -6.28 12.34
C VAL A 394 -17.69 -5.74 12.91
N TRP A 395 -17.73 -5.06 14.04
CA TRP A 395 -16.55 -4.45 14.67
C TRP A 395 -15.54 -5.49 15.22
N GLU A 396 -15.96 -6.75 15.41
CA GLU A 396 -15.10 -7.86 15.82
C GLU A 396 -14.55 -8.70 14.66
N VAL A 397 -14.97 -8.41 13.42
CA VAL A 397 -14.39 -9.06 12.24
C VAL A 397 -12.86 -8.92 12.32
N PRO A 398 -12.09 -10.04 12.25
CA PRO A 398 -10.67 -10.09 12.61
C PRO A 398 -9.79 -9.46 11.51
N LEU A 399 -9.89 -8.14 11.41
CA LEU A 399 -9.19 -7.25 10.50
C LEU A 399 -8.75 -6.02 11.32
N THR A 400 -7.44 -5.89 11.54
CA THR A 400 -6.88 -4.69 12.18
C THR A 400 -6.64 -3.59 11.13
N SER A 401 -5.96 -2.51 11.49
CA SER A 401 -5.45 -1.52 10.55
C SER A 401 -4.07 -1.04 10.93
N ILE A 402 -3.19 -0.97 9.94
CA ILE A 402 -1.93 -0.23 10.00
C ILE A 402 -2.04 0.89 8.99
N THR A 403 -2.09 2.14 9.45
CA THR A 403 -2.24 3.27 8.53
C THR A 403 -0.98 3.42 7.68
N ASN A 404 -1.15 3.57 6.35
CA ASN A 404 -0.03 3.78 5.46
C ASN A 404 0.83 5.00 5.85
N GLY A 405 2.09 4.96 5.44
CA GLY A 405 2.99 6.09 5.49
C GLY A 405 3.73 6.29 4.17
N VAL A 406 4.49 7.38 4.10
CA VAL A 406 5.35 7.73 2.97
C VAL A 406 6.79 7.79 3.41
N HIS A 407 7.70 7.36 2.54
CA HIS A 407 9.11 7.36 2.87
C HIS A 407 9.68 8.78 2.80
N VAL A 408 9.82 9.45 3.95
CA VAL A 408 10.17 10.87 4.06
C VAL A 408 11.40 11.24 3.21
N PRO A 409 12.54 10.53 3.26
CA PRO A 409 13.71 10.86 2.42
C PRO A 409 13.48 10.78 0.90
N SER A 410 12.50 9.99 0.44
CA SER A 410 12.15 9.91 -0.99
C SER A 410 11.30 11.08 -1.48
N TRP A 411 10.47 11.64 -0.60
CA TRP A 411 9.43 12.59 -0.97
C TRP A 411 9.68 14.02 -0.48
N LEU A 412 10.51 14.19 0.55
CA LEU A 412 10.90 15.51 1.03
C LEU A 412 11.81 16.21 0.00
N ASN A 413 11.59 17.51 -0.18
CA ASN A 413 12.42 18.32 -1.05
C ASN A 413 13.82 18.58 -0.43
N GLY A 414 14.86 18.59 -1.26
CA GLY A 414 16.24 18.81 -0.80
C GLY A 414 16.46 20.18 -0.17
N ASP A 415 15.92 21.27 -0.75
CA ASP A 415 16.09 22.61 -0.19
C ASP A 415 15.41 22.73 1.19
N LEU A 416 14.29 22.03 1.40
CA LEU A 416 13.60 21.98 2.69
C LEU A 416 14.35 21.09 3.70
N ALA A 417 14.94 19.98 3.25
CA ALA A 417 15.79 19.15 4.08
C ALA A 417 17.06 19.90 4.53
N ASP A 418 17.64 20.72 3.66
CA ASP A 418 18.78 21.59 3.99
C ASP A 418 18.36 22.65 5.02
N LEU A 419 17.15 23.21 4.92
CA LEU A 419 16.61 24.10 5.96
C LEU A 419 16.50 23.37 7.31
N TYR A 420 15.98 22.15 7.31
CA TYR A 420 15.87 21.34 8.54
C TYR A 420 17.23 21.03 9.17
N ASP A 421 18.30 20.90 8.39
CA ASP A 421 19.66 20.70 8.92
C ASP A 421 20.16 21.87 9.78
N HIS A 422 19.59 23.07 9.62
CA HIS A 422 19.97 24.24 10.39
C HIS A 422 19.20 24.36 11.72
N TYR A 423 17.98 23.81 11.79
CA TYR A 423 17.05 24.04 12.91
C TYR A 423 16.70 22.79 13.71
N LEU A 424 16.67 21.60 13.08
CA LEU A 424 16.34 20.34 13.75
C LEU A 424 17.61 19.68 14.32
N GLU A 425 17.43 18.63 15.15
CA GLU A 425 18.55 17.84 15.64
C GLU A 425 19.38 17.22 14.48
N PRO A 426 20.71 17.09 14.60
CA PRO A 426 21.56 16.56 13.51
C PRO A 426 21.17 15.18 12.97
N ASP A 427 20.46 14.37 13.78
CA ASP A 427 19.98 13.04 13.43
C ASP A 427 18.47 12.99 13.10
N TRP A 428 17.85 14.15 12.80
CA TRP A 428 16.42 14.24 12.48
C TRP A 428 16.00 13.31 11.34
N ARG A 429 16.89 13.04 10.37
CA ARG A 429 16.60 12.11 9.27
C ARG A 429 16.38 10.69 9.79
N ASP A 430 17.13 10.24 10.78
CA ASP A 430 17.02 8.91 11.38
C ASP A 430 15.84 8.83 12.35
N LYS A 431 15.56 9.93 13.05
CA LYS A 431 14.43 10.10 13.98
C LYS A 431 13.19 10.74 13.34
N SER A 432 13.03 10.68 12.02
CA SER A 432 11.93 11.35 11.30
C SER A 432 10.52 10.90 11.72
N SER A 433 10.38 9.76 12.39
CA SER A 433 9.11 9.29 12.95
C SER A 433 8.89 9.67 14.42
N ASP A 434 9.85 10.34 15.08
CA ASP A 434 9.70 10.87 16.44
C ASP A 434 9.05 12.26 16.40
N PRO A 435 7.87 12.45 17.01
CA PRO A 435 7.22 13.76 17.09
C PRO A 435 8.11 14.86 17.66
N LYS A 436 9.00 14.54 18.63
CA LYS A 436 9.88 15.53 19.27
C LYS A 436 10.85 16.18 18.30
N THR A 437 11.30 15.43 17.30
CA THR A 437 12.16 15.96 16.24
C THR A 437 11.49 17.11 15.50
N TRP A 438 10.15 17.06 15.36
CA TRP A 438 9.39 18.06 14.62
C TRP A 438 8.86 19.20 15.48
N ASP A 439 8.97 19.13 16.81
CA ASP A 439 8.63 20.26 17.70
C ASP A 439 9.48 21.50 17.38
N LEU A 440 10.74 21.29 16.96
CA LEU A 440 11.68 22.35 16.57
C LEU A 440 11.31 23.07 15.25
N VAL A 441 10.28 22.61 14.52
CA VAL A 441 9.75 23.33 13.35
C VAL A 441 9.20 24.71 13.74
N ASP A 442 8.76 24.86 15.00
CA ASP A 442 8.27 26.15 15.50
C ASP A 442 9.38 27.22 15.51
N GLU A 443 10.64 26.82 15.68
CA GLU A 443 11.82 27.70 15.69
C GLU A 443 12.22 28.22 14.30
N ILE A 444 11.74 27.59 13.22
CA ILE A 444 12.06 28.01 11.85
C ILE A 444 11.34 29.34 11.56
N PRO A 445 12.04 30.42 11.16
CA PRO A 445 11.40 31.67 10.76
C PRO A 445 10.41 31.47 9.61
N GLU A 446 9.25 32.12 9.68
CA GLU A 446 8.18 31.96 8.68
C GLU A 446 8.64 32.41 7.29
N GLU A 447 9.46 33.46 7.22
CA GLU A 447 9.99 34.03 5.99
C GLU A 447 10.92 33.05 5.25
N GLU A 448 11.74 32.30 5.99
CA GLU A 448 12.64 31.30 5.41
C GLU A 448 11.85 30.13 4.83
N LEU A 449 10.86 29.63 5.57
CA LEU A 449 9.99 28.55 5.12
C LEU A 449 9.16 28.97 3.88
N LEU A 450 8.66 30.20 3.88
CA LEU A 450 7.93 30.78 2.75
C LEU A 450 8.82 30.97 1.52
N GLU A 451 10.06 31.43 1.67
CA GLU A 451 10.98 31.58 0.53
C GLU A 451 11.39 30.21 -0.04
N MET A 452 11.62 29.20 0.81
CA MET A 452 11.84 27.83 0.34
C MET A 452 10.63 27.32 -0.46
N HIS A 453 9.41 27.59 0.00
CA HIS A 453 8.20 27.27 -0.76
C HIS A 453 8.13 27.98 -2.11
N ARG A 454 8.36 29.30 -2.15
CA ARG A 454 8.38 30.09 -3.39
C ARG A 454 9.41 29.59 -4.38
N ARG A 455 10.60 29.20 -3.92
CA ARG A 455 11.65 28.61 -4.77
C ARG A 455 11.21 27.31 -5.40
N ARG A 456 10.59 26.40 -4.63
CA ARG A 456 10.04 25.13 -5.14
C ARG A 456 8.91 25.37 -6.14
N LYS A 457 8.03 26.34 -5.87
CA LYS A 457 6.95 26.72 -6.79
C LYS A 457 7.46 27.29 -8.12
N ARG A 458 8.46 28.17 -8.11
CA ARG A 458 9.13 28.66 -9.35
C ARG A 458 9.67 27.49 -10.18
N ARG A 459 10.29 26.51 -9.53
CA ARG A 459 10.78 25.28 -10.18
C ARG A 459 9.67 24.43 -10.76
N LEU A 460 8.55 24.24 -10.03
CA LEU A 460 7.37 23.54 -10.55
C LEU A 460 6.85 24.21 -11.83
N ILE A 461 6.68 25.52 -11.84
CA ILE A 461 6.17 26.24 -13.03
C ILE A 461 7.14 26.09 -14.21
N ALA A 462 8.44 26.20 -13.98
CA ALA A 462 9.45 25.96 -15.02
C ALA A 462 9.39 24.51 -15.56
N PHE A 463 9.23 23.53 -14.67
CA PHE A 463 9.07 22.12 -15.04
C PHE A 463 7.81 21.90 -15.89
N ILE A 464 6.69 22.52 -15.52
CA ILE A 464 5.42 22.42 -16.28
C ILE A 464 5.60 23.01 -17.68
N ARG A 465 6.19 24.20 -17.80
CA ARG A 465 6.44 24.85 -19.09
C ARG A 465 7.34 24.01 -20.01
N ASP A 466 8.41 23.40 -19.48
CA ASP A 466 9.28 22.47 -20.23
C ASP A 466 8.49 21.25 -20.74
N ARG A 467 7.67 20.65 -19.88
CA ARG A 467 6.81 19.49 -20.20
C ARG A 467 5.76 19.84 -21.26
N GLN A 468 5.06 20.96 -21.10
CA GLN A 468 4.02 21.41 -22.04
C GLN A 468 4.62 21.71 -23.41
N THR A 469 5.73 22.44 -23.46
CA THR A 469 6.43 22.76 -24.71
C THR A 469 6.93 21.50 -25.39
N THR A 470 7.47 20.54 -24.64
CA THR A 470 7.92 19.24 -25.18
C THR A 470 6.75 18.42 -25.74
N SER A 471 5.59 18.37 -25.06
CA SER A 471 4.39 17.70 -25.57
C SER A 471 3.88 18.36 -26.84
N ALA A 472 3.74 19.69 -26.83
CA ALA A 472 3.30 20.47 -27.98
C ALA A 472 4.21 20.25 -29.20
N TYR A 473 5.54 20.23 -29.00
CA TYR A 473 6.50 19.92 -30.08
C TYR A 473 6.30 18.51 -30.64
N ARG A 474 6.14 17.49 -29.78
CA ARG A 474 5.89 16.10 -30.21
C ARG A 474 4.61 15.94 -31.01
N ARG A 475 3.56 16.69 -30.66
CA ARG A 475 2.27 16.70 -31.37
C ARG A 475 2.28 17.56 -32.63
N LYS A 476 3.41 18.22 -32.96
CA LYS A 476 3.51 19.20 -34.07
C LYS A 476 2.45 20.30 -33.95
N ALA A 477 2.26 20.80 -32.73
CA ALA A 477 1.33 21.86 -32.42
C ALA A 477 1.63 23.16 -33.19
N SER A 478 0.62 24.02 -33.31
CA SER A 478 0.78 25.33 -33.98
C SER A 478 1.81 26.21 -33.27
N SER A 479 2.42 27.15 -33.99
CA SER A 479 3.34 28.14 -33.39
C SER A 479 2.68 28.98 -32.30
N SER A 480 1.36 29.18 -32.39
CA SER A 480 0.58 29.84 -31.33
C SER A 480 0.58 28.98 -30.06
N GLU A 481 0.17 27.71 -30.16
CA GLU A 481 0.12 26.79 -29.02
C GLU A 481 1.49 26.60 -28.35
N LEU A 482 2.57 26.56 -29.13
CA LEU A 482 3.95 26.50 -28.60
C LEU A 482 4.31 27.75 -27.77
N ARG A 483 3.89 28.94 -28.20
CA ARG A 483 4.08 30.16 -27.39
C ARG A 483 3.25 30.11 -26.11
N HIS A 484 1.96 29.75 -26.22
CA HIS A 484 1.08 29.61 -25.07
C HIS A 484 1.65 28.63 -24.03
N SER A 485 2.20 27.48 -24.46
CA SER A 485 2.80 26.51 -23.54
C SER A 485 3.99 27.02 -22.73
N SER A 486 4.68 28.06 -23.21
CA SER A 486 5.80 28.69 -22.50
C SER A 486 5.36 29.78 -21.52
N GLU A 487 4.11 30.24 -21.62
CA GLU A 487 3.54 31.34 -20.83
C GLU A 487 2.50 30.88 -19.79
N VAL A 488 2.20 29.58 -19.73
CA VAL A 488 1.24 29.04 -18.75
C VAL A 488 1.72 29.24 -17.31
N LEU A 489 0.75 29.51 -16.44
CA LEU A 489 0.88 29.63 -14.99
C LEU A 489 1.83 30.74 -14.52
N ASP A 490 1.62 31.26 -13.32
CA ASP A 490 2.49 32.26 -12.69
C ASP A 490 2.96 31.75 -11.32
N PRO A 491 4.26 31.83 -10.99
CA PRO A 491 4.78 31.36 -9.71
C PRO A 491 4.30 32.16 -8.49
N SER A 492 3.77 33.37 -8.66
CA SER A 492 3.19 34.20 -7.60
C SER A 492 1.71 33.89 -7.32
N VAL A 493 1.05 33.13 -8.18
CA VAL A 493 -0.41 32.89 -8.13
C VAL A 493 -0.75 31.64 -7.31
N PHE A 494 -1.77 31.69 -6.46
CA PHE A 494 -2.21 30.54 -5.66
C PHE A 494 -2.50 29.32 -6.53
N THR A 495 -1.88 28.18 -6.20
CA THR A 495 -1.80 26.98 -7.03
C THR A 495 -2.38 25.76 -6.34
N ILE A 496 -3.43 25.20 -6.91
CA ILE A 496 -4.09 23.96 -6.49
C ILE A 496 -3.49 22.78 -7.27
N GLY A 497 -3.00 21.76 -6.57
CA GLY A 497 -2.56 20.51 -7.18
C GLY A 497 -3.60 19.38 -7.05
N LEU A 498 -3.84 18.65 -8.13
CA LEU A 498 -4.65 17.43 -8.13
C LEU A 498 -3.95 16.38 -8.98
N ALA A 499 -3.39 15.32 -8.37
CA ALA A 499 -2.88 14.20 -9.14
C ALA A 499 -3.13 12.81 -8.55
N ARG A 500 -3.71 11.94 -9.38
CA ARG A 500 -4.04 10.55 -9.02
C ARG A 500 -4.47 9.77 -10.27
N ARG A 501 -4.64 8.45 -10.12
CA ARG A 501 -5.35 7.65 -11.11
C ARG A 501 -6.75 8.25 -11.32
N PHE A 502 -7.20 8.36 -12.56
CA PHE A 502 -8.57 8.74 -12.88
C PHE A 502 -9.46 7.50 -12.74
N ALA A 503 -10.53 7.65 -11.97
CA ALA A 503 -11.58 6.67 -11.72
C ALA A 503 -12.83 7.43 -11.25
N THR A 504 -14.01 6.88 -11.49
CA THR A 504 -15.30 7.55 -11.19
C THR A 504 -15.41 7.98 -9.72
N TYR A 505 -15.05 7.11 -8.78
CA TYR A 505 -15.12 7.38 -7.34
C TYR A 505 -14.14 8.44 -6.84
N LYS A 506 -13.06 8.72 -7.58
CA LYS A 506 -12.08 9.75 -7.20
C LYS A 506 -12.57 11.16 -7.52
N ARG A 507 -13.62 11.30 -8.34
CA ARG A 507 -14.27 12.57 -8.72
C ARG A 507 -13.27 13.66 -9.15
N GLY A 508 -12.36 13.30 -10.07
CA GLY A 508 -11.29 14.19 -10.55
C GLY A 508 -11.80 15.47 -11.25
N THR A 509 -13.05 15.47 -11.70
CA THR A 509 -13.71 16.61 -12.37
C THR A 509 -14.62 17.42 -11.43
N LEU A 510 -14.72 17.09 -10.14
CA LEU A 510 -15.69 17.70 -9.22
C LEU A 510 -15.58 19.23 -9.14
N ILE A 511 -14.35 19.76 -9.15
CA ILE A 511 -14.08 21.21 -9.12
C ILE A 511 -14.59 21.94 -10.38
N PHE A 512 -14.84 21.24 -11.49
CA PHE A 512 -15.35 21.82 -12.74
C PHE A 512 -16.87 21.76 -12.87
N ARG A 513 -17.59 21.33 -11.82
CA ARG A 513 -19.04 21.15 -11.87
C ARG A 513 -19.79 22.46 -12.16
N ASP A 514 -19.35 23.58 -11.57
CA ASP A 514 -19.82 24.93 -11.88
C ASP A 514 -18.67 25.74 -12.49
N ILE A 515 -18.55 25.64 -13.82
CA ILE A 515 -17.45 26.25 -14.57
C ILE A 515 -17.48 27.78 -14.51
N GLU A 516 -18.66 28.39 -14.46
CA GLU A 516 -18.82 29.85 -14.45
C GLU A 516 -18.41 30.43 -13.11
N ARG A 517 -18.76 29.77 -11.99
CA ARG A 517 -18.24 30.14 -10.68
C ARG A 517 -16.74 29.91 -10.58
N LEU A 518 -16.25 28.79 -11.11
CA LEU A 518 -14.81 28.52 -11.14
C LEU A 518 -14.04 29.58 -11.92
N LYS A 519 -14.53 30.01 -13.10
CA LYS A 519 -13.93 31.10 -13.90
C LYS A 519 -13.77 32.39 -13.09
N ARG A 520 -14.79 32.78 -12.31
CA ARG A 520 -14.70 33.96 -11.43
C ARG A 520 -13.59 33.84 -10.37
N ILE A 521 -13.41 32.66 -9.80
CA ILE A 521 -12.35 32.39 -8.82
C ILE A 521 -10.97 32.44 -9.50
N LEU A 522 -10.79 31.67 -10.59
CA LEU A 522 -9.50 31.53 -11.26
C LEU A 522 -9.02 32.85 -11.88
N CYS A 523 -9.92 33.57 -12.55
CA CYS A 523 -9.60 34.79 -13.30
C CYS A 523 -9.78 36.08 -12.48
N SER A 524 -9.85 35.98 -11.14
CA SER A 524 -9.86 37.15 -10.27
C SER A 524 -8.63 38.03 -10.50
N LYS A 525 -8.84 39.34 -10.66
CA LYS A 525 -7.76 40.31 -10.90
C LYS A 525 -6.91 40.56 -9.66
N GLU A 526 -7.51 40.43 -8.47
CA GLU A 526 -6.85 40.73 -7.19
C GLU A 526 -6.26 39.49 -6.54
N MET A 527 -6.97 38.37 -6.62
CA MET A 527 -6.61 37.10 -5.99
C MET A 527 -6.77 35.93 -6.99
N PRO A 528 -5.96 35.91 -8.06
CA PRO A 528 -6.06 34.86 -9.08
C PRO A 528 -5.76 33.48 -8.49
N VAL A 529 -6.29 32.43 -9.13
CA VAL A 529 -6.02 31.05 -8.76
C VAL A 529 -5.65 30.25 -10.02
N GLN A 530 -4.80 29.25 -9.85
CA GLN A 530 -4.45 28.30 -10.91
C GLN A 530 -4.51 26.85 -10.41
N ILE A 531 -4.76 25.91 -11.31
CA ILE A 531 -4.96 24.48 -11.04
C ILE A 531 -4.03 23.66 -11.93
N VAL A 532 -3.29 22.76 -11.31
CA VAL A 532 -2.41 21.80 -11.99
C VAL A 532 -2.96 20.39 -11.77
N ILE A 533 -3.28 19.71 -12.85
CA ILE A 533 -3.88 18.38 -12.84
C ILE A 533 -2.96 17.38 -13.52
N ALA A 534 -2.84 16.18 -12.96
CA ALA A 534 -2.09 15.08 -13.58
C ALA A 534 -2.70 13.72 -13.23
N GLY A 535 -2.59 12.75 -14.13
CA GLY A 535 -3.06 11.40 -13.84
C GLY A 535 -3.23 10.53 -15.06
N LYS A 536 -3.37 9.23 -14.82
CA LYS A 536 -3.62 8.21 -15.85
C LYS A 536 -4.95 7.51 -15.56
N ALA A 537 -5.71 7.19 -16.59
CA ALA A 537 -6.83 6.26 -16.51
C ALA A 537 -6.33 4.86 -16.87
N HIS A 538 -6.97 3.82 -16.33
CA HIS A 538 -6.69 2.46 -16.79
C HIS A 538 -7.07 2.32 -18.29
N PRO A 539 -6.34 1.56 -19.13
CA PRO A 539 -6.62 1.51 -20.58
C PRO A 539 -8.05 1.06 -20.92
N LYS A 540 -8.62 0.17 -20.08
CA LYS A 540 -10.00 -0.34 -20.16
C LYS A 540 -11.05 0.53 -19.44
N ASP A 541 -10.66 1.61 -18.76
CA ASP A 541 -11.55 2.52 -18.02
C ASP A 541 -11.93 3.73 -18.89
N HIS A 542 -12.93 3.53 -19.75
CA HIS A 542 -13.46 4.58 -20.62
C HIS A 542 -13.99 5.81 -19.86
N PRO A 543 -14.77 5.67 -18.76
CA PRO A 543 -15.18 6.81 -17.94
C PRO A 543 -14.00 7.63 -17.42
N GLY A 544 -12.95 6.99 -16.91
CA GLY A 544 -11.73 7.67 -16.48
C GLY A 544 -11.03 8.41 -17.61
N LYS A 545 -10.95 7.82 -18.81
CA LYS A 545 -10.41 8.50 -20.02
C LYS A 545 -11.24 9.71 -20.44
N SER A 546 -12.57 9.63 -20.30
CA SER A 546 -13.46 10.77 -20.59
C SER A 546 -13.21 11.93 -19.63
N GLN A 547 -13.06 11.66 -18.33
CA GLN A 547 -12.74 12.69 -17.35
C GLN A 547 -11.42 13.40 -17.68
N ILE A 548 -10.39 12.68 -18.13
CA ILE A 548 -9.13 13.28 -18.58
C ILE A 548 -9.36 14.21 -19.76
N ARG A 549 -10.12 13.74 -20.76
CA ARG A 549 -10.45 14.57 -21.93
C ARG A 549 -11.18 15.85 -21.53
N ASP A 550 -12.16 15.77 -20.64
CA ASP A 550 -12.92 16.94 -20.18
C ASP A 550 -12.00 17.98 -19.53
N VAL A 551 -11.10 17.52 -18.64
CA VAL A 551 -10.08 18.40 -18.03
C VAL A 551 -9.17 19.04 -19.08
N VAL A 552 -8.75 18.28 -20.09
CA VAL A 552 -7.91 18.80 -21.17
C VAL A 552 -8.66 19.85 -22.00
N LEU A 553 -9.96 19.65 -22.25
CA LEU A 553 -10.80 20.65 -22.92
C LEU A 553 -10.90 21.94 -22.09
N TYR A 554 -11.12 21.85 -20.77
CA TYR A 554 -11.10 23.01 -19.89
C TYR A 554 -9.73 23.73 -19.87
N SER A 555 -8.62 22.99 -19.91
CA SER A 555 -7.28 23.57 -19.99
C SER A 555 -6.98 24.33 -21.31
N ARG A 556 -7.83 24.14 -22.33
CA ARG A 556 -7.73 24.81 -23.63
C ARG A 556 -8.78 25.92 -23.80
N ASP A 557 -9.65 26.13 -22.82
CA ASP A 557 -10.62 27.22 -22.86
C ASP A 557 -9.87 28.58 -22.92
N PRO A 558 -10.30 29.52 -23.78
CA PRO A 558 -9.60 30.79 -23.98
C PRO A 558 -9.44 31.68 -22.74
N GLU A 559 -10.30 31.52 -21.74
CA GLU A 559 -10.22 32.23 -20.46
C GLU A 559 -9.38 31.46 -19.44
N LEU A 560 -9.38 30.12 -19.51
CA LEU A 560 -8.75 29.26 -18.50
C LEU A 560 -7.34 28.77 -18.84
N TRP A 561 -6.86 28.88 -20.08
CA TRP A 561 -5.58 28.28 -20.48
C TRP A 561 -4.35 28.76 -19.68
N LYS A 562 -4.40 29.95 -19.09
CA LYS A 562 -3.36 30.46 -18.18
C LYS A 562 -3.48 29.93 -16.75
N HIS A 563 -4.65 29.42 -16.39
CA HIS A 563 -5.03 29.06 -15.03
C HIS A 563 -5.19 27.55 -14.85
N VAL A 564 -5.48 26.76 -15.88
CA VAL A 564 -5.72 25.32 -15.76
C VAL A 564 -4.75 24.58 -16.68
N VAL A 565 -3.95 23.67 -16.11
CA VAL A 565 -2.99 22.88 -16.86
C VAL A 565 -3.14 21.39 -16.54
N PHE A 566 -3.25 20.56 -17.58
CA PHE A 566 -3.14 19.10 -17.46
C PHE A 566 -1.74 18.63 -17.87
N ILE A 567 -1.04 17.91 -17.00
CA ILE A 567 0.29 17.34 -17.24
C ILE A 567 0.15 15.86 -17.63
N GLU A 568 0.63 15.52 -18.83
CA GLU A 568 0.66 14.14 -19.34
C GLU A 568 1.62 13.24 -18.56
N ASP A 569 1.48 11.92 -18.67
CA ASP A 569 2.41 10.91 -18.16
C ASP A 569 2.80 11.13 -16.69
N TYR A 570 1.79 11.12 -15.83
CA TYR A 570 1.97 11.16 -14.38
C TYR A 570 2.82 9.97 -13.89
N ASP A 571 3.95 10.28 -13.27
CA ASP A 571 4.90 9.33 -12.68
C ASP A 571 5.48 9.90 -11.38
N MET A 572 6.44 9.18 -10.76
CA MET A 572 7.12 9.62 -9.54
C MET A 572 7.77 11.00 -9.65
N LYS A 573 8.28 11.38 -10.83
CA LYS A 573 8.91 12.68 -11.03
C LYS A 573 7.86 13.79 -11.04
N VAL A 574 6.78 13.61 -11.81
CA VAL A 574 5.66 14.55 -11.83
C VAL A 574 5.06 14.68 -10.43
N ALA A 575 4.82 13.55 -9.75
CA ALA A 575 4.34 13.54 -8.38
C ALA A 575 5.23 14.36 -7.46
N ARG A 576 6.56 14.17 -7.53
CA ARG A 576 7.52 14.90 -6.70
C ARG A 576 7.46 16.40 -6.94
N GLU A 577 7.48 16.86 -8.19
CA GLU A 577 7.42 18.31 -8.49
C GLU A 577 6.09 18.91 -8.01
N LEU A 578 4.98 18.18 -8.14
CA LEU A 578 3.66 18.65 -7.70
C LEU A 578 3.54 18.74 -6.17
N VAL A 579 3.75 17.64 -5.46
CA VAL A 579 3.58 17.59 -3.99
C VAL A 579 4.58 18.46 -3.23
N GLN A 580 5.63 18.94 -3.90
CA GLN A 580 6.63 19.85 -3.33
C GLN A 580 6.40 21.33 -3.66
N GLY A 581 5.60 21.64 -4.70
CA GLY A 581 5.56 22.97 -5.30
C GLY A 581 4.19 23.64 -5.37
N VAL A 582 3.08 22.92 -5.23
CA VAL A 582 1.73 23.53 -5.15
C VAL A 582 1.46 24.08 -3.75
N ASP A 583 0.51 25.00 -3.62
CA ASP A 583 0.18 25.59 -2.31
C ASP A 583 -0.82 24.73 -1.54
N ILE A 584 -1.77 24.12 -2.25
CA ILE A 584 -2.77 23.23 -1.66
C ILE A 584 -2.94 21.96 -2.49
N TRP A 585 -3.15 20.84 -1.81
CA TRP A 585 -3.37 19.53 -2.41
C TRP A 585 -4.84 19.13 -2.30
N LEU A 586 -5.52 18.99 -3.45
CA LEU A 586 -6.95 18.72 -3.51
C LEU A 586 -7.24 17.22 -3.71
N ASN A 587 -8.00 16.63 -2.78
CA ASN A 587 -8.51 15.26 -2.89
C ASN A 587 -10.05 15.23 -2.71
N THR A 588 -10.73 14.57 -3.63
CA THR A 588 -12.21 14.53 -3.68
C THR A 588 -12.80 13.11 -3.80
N PRO A 589 -12.25 12.06 -3.15
CA PRO A 589 -12.83 10.72 -3.26
C PRO A 589 -14.24 10.66 -2.66
N ARG A 590 -15.08 9.73 -3.12
CA ARG A 590 -16.33 9.37 -2.43
C ARG A 590 -15.98 8.72 -1.10
N ARG A 591 -16.60 9.17 -0.01
CA ARG A 591 -16.28 8.72 1.34
C ARG A 591 -16.51 7.21 1.47
N GLY A 592 -15.52 6.48 1.96
CA GLY A 592 -15.53 5.02 2.07
C GLY A 592 -14.95 4.29 0.85
N GLU A 593 -14.71 4.98 -0.27
CA GLU A 593 -14.16 4.38 -1.49
C GLU A 593 -12.66 4.66 -1.69
N GLU A 594 -12.02 5.51 -0.87
CA GLU A 594 -10.56 5.61 -0.78
C GLU A 594 -10.04 4.89 0.47
N ALA A 595 -9.36 3.76 0.28
CA ALA A 595 -8.82 2.98 1.38
C ALA A 595 -7.81 3.76 2.25
N CYS A 596 -7.02 4.64 1.65
CA CYS A 596 -6.05 5.46 2.39
C CYS A 596 -5.72 6.76 1.62
N GLY A 597 -4.85 6.68 0.61
CA GLY A 597 -4.42 7.83 -0.21
C GLY A 597 -3.11 8.48 0.25
N THR A 598 -1.97 8.02 -0.26
CA THR A 598 -0.65 8.48 0.21
C THR A 598 -0.17 9.81 -0.40
N SER A 599 -0.83 10.35 -1.43
CA SER A 599 -0.39 11.60 -2.09
C SER A 599 -0.50 12.82 -1.17
N GLY A 600 -1.57 12.91 -0.37
CA GLY A 600 -1.74 13.99 0.60
C GLY A 600 -0.70 13.98 1.71
N MET A 601 -0.23 12.78 2.12
CA MET A 601 0.87 12.63 3.07
C MET A 601 2.20 13.18 2.51
N LYS A 602 2.48 12.93 1.21
CA LYS A 602 3.69 13.47 0.55
C LYS A 602 3.66 14.99 0.46
N ALA A 603 2.47 15.55 0.21
CA ALA A 603 2.23 16.98 0.20
C ALA A 603 2.47 17.57 1.62
N ALA A 604 1.88 16.96 2.65
CA ALA A 604 1.99 17.39 4.03
C ALA A 604 3.45 17.46 4.54
N VAL A 605 4.27 16.45 4.25
CA VAL A 605 5.71 16.42 4.60
C VAL A 605 6.50 17.58 3.98
N ASN A 606 5.99 18.15 2.88
CA ASN A 606 6.61 19.30 2.20
C ASN A 606 5.99 20.64 2.61
N GLY A 607 5.11 20.66 3.61
CA GLY A 607 4.39 21.87 4.04
C GLY A 607 3.27 22.30 3.11
N VAL A 608 2.81 21.41 2.21
CA VAL A 608 1.65 21.68 1.34
C VAL A 608 0.38 21.28 2.08
N LEU A 609 -0.54 22.23 2.25
CA LEU A 609 -1.80 22.02 2.96
C LEU A 609 -2.75 21.14 2.16
N ASN A 610 -3.64 20.43 2.84
CA ASN A 610 -4.61 19.54 2.20
C ASN A 610 -6.02 20.18 2.24
N LEU A 611 -6.73 20.07 1.12
CA LEU A 611 -8.17 20.31 1.02
C LEU A 611 -8.81 18.99 0.57
N SER A 612 -9.51 18.30 1.48
CA SER A 612 -9.94 16.93 1.21
C SER A 612 -11.28 16.57 1.86
N ILE A 613 -11.98 15.63 1.23
CA ILE A 613 -13.07 14.88 1.88
C ILE A 613 -12.49 14.12 3.08
N LEU A 614 -13.27 13.98 4.15
CA LEU A 614 -12.95 13.18 5.35
C LEU A 614 -13.03 11.67 5.05
N ASP A 615 -12.09 11.20 4.24
CA ASP A 615 -11.97 9.81 3.80
C ASP A 615 -10.53 9.30 3.90
N GLY A 616 -10.36 7.98 3.85
CA GLY A 616 -9.05 7.31 3.89
C GLY A 616 -8.18 7.79 5.05
N TRP A 617 -6.97 8.27 4.74
CA TRP A 617 -6.03 8.78 5.74
C TRP A 617 -6.43 10.13 6.34
N PHE A 618 -7.16 10.95 5.59
CA PHE A 618 -7.44 12.33 6.00
C PHE A 618 -8.51 12.38 7.09
N ASP A 619 -9.43 11.41 7.13
CA ASP A 619 -10.44 11.26 8.20
C ASP A 619 -9.81 11.22 9.60
N GLU A 620 -8.66 10.55 9.74
CA GLU A 620 -7.92 10.45 11.02
C GLU A 620 -6.89 11.56 11.23
N ALA A 621 -6.52 12.30 10.18
CA ALA A 621 -5.50 13.36 10.23
C ALA A 621 -6.10 14.77 10.41
N TYR A 622 -7.35 14.99 10.02
CA TYR A 622 -7.94 16.30 9.79
C TYR A 622 -7.73 17.31 10.93
N GLU A 623 -8.06 16.93 12.17
CA GLU A 623 -8.04 17.82 13.34
C GLU A 623 -6.65 18.42 13.60
N GLU A 624 -5.59 17.70 13.23
CA GLU A 624 -4.20 18.12 13.44
C GLU A 624 -3.53 18.61 12.14
N SER A 625 -4.22 18.50 11.00
CA SER A 625 -3.61 18.65 9.68
C SER A 625 -3.27 20.09 9.28
N GLY A 626 -3.91 21.08 9.89
CA GLY A 626 -3.88 22.48 9.44
C GLY A 626 -4.64 22.75 8.13
N GLY A 627 -5.15 21.70 7.47
CA GLY A 627 -5.91 21.78 6.21
C GLY A 627 -7.41 21.98 6.39
N TRP A 628 -8.17 21.67 5.34
CA TRP A 628 -9.62 21.88 5.27
C TRP A 628 -10.38 20.61 4.86
N ALA A 629 -11.51 20.39 5.52
CA ALA A 629 -12.45 19.34 5.18
C ALA A 629 -13.45 19.83 4.12
N ILE A 630 -13.78 18.96 3.16
CA ILE A 630 -14.90 19.16 2.25
C ILE A 630 -16.07 18.33 2.78
N GLY A 631 -17.12 18.99 3.27
CA GLY A 631 -18.27 18.32 3.88
C GLY A 631 -17.96 17.64 5.22
N ASP A 632 -18.90 16.82 5.69
CA ASP A 632 -18.86 16.15 6.99
C ASP A 632 -18.62 14.63 6.86
N ARG A 633 -18.64 13.90 7.99
CA ARG A 633 -18.44 12.43 8.04
C ARG A 633 -19.69 11.63 7.67
N GLU A 634 -20.43 12.10 6.68
CA GLU A 634 -21.65 11.45 6.21
C GLU A 634 -21.34 10.37 5.15
N PRO A 635 -22.12 9.26 5.10
CA PRO A 635 -22.04 8.30 4.01
C PRO A 635 -22.30 8.95 2.66
N TYR A 636 -21.72 8.40 1.59
CA TYR A 636 -21.88 8.96 0.26
C TYR A 636 -23.32 8.85 -0.28
N SER A 637 -23.83 9.94 -0.85
CA SER A 637 -25.03 9.98 -1.69
C SER A 637 -24.78 10.83 -2.95
N GLU A 638 -25.58 10.68 -4.00
CA GLU A 638 -25.38 11.46 -5.24
C GLU A 638 -25.56 12.98 -5.05
N GLU A 639 -26.44 13.38 -4.12
CA GLU A 639 -26.68 14.78 -3.78
C GLU A 639 -25.43 15.47 -3.21
N GLN A 640 -24.58 14.70 -2.54
CA GLN A 640 -23.34 15.22 -1.97
C GLN A 640 -22.35 15.73 -3.02
N ASP A 641 -22.41 15.30 -4.28
CA ASP A 641 -21.50 15.83 -5.30
C ASP A 641 -21.74 17.34 -5.53
N ALA A 642 -23.00 17.79 -5.52
CA ALA A 642 -23.31 19.22 -5.65
C ALA A 642 -22.94 20.01 -4.39
N MET A 643 -23.17 19.43 -3.22
CA MET A 643 -22.81 20.03 -1.93
C MET A 643 -21.30 20.16 -1.78
N HIS A 644 -20.53 19.10 -2.06
CA HIS A 644 -19.07 19.12 -1.99
C HIS A 644 -18.46 20.08 -3.00
N ALA A 645 -18.98 20.16 -4.23
CA ALA A 645 -18.53 21.17 -5.19
C ALA A 645 -18.77 22.60 -4.66
N SER A 646 -19.97 22.86 -4.12
CA SER A 646 -20.31 24.15 -3.52
C SER A 646 -19.43 24.49 -2.31
N ALA A 647 -19.11 23.51 -1.47
CA ALA A 647 -18.21 23.66 -0.33
C ALA A 647 -16.78 24.00 -0.77
N ILE A 648 -16.26 23.36 -1.82
CA ILE A 648 -14.95 23.69 -2.39
C ILE A 648 -14.92 25.17 -2.80
N TYR A 649 -15.91 25.64 -3.57
CA TYR A 649 -15.94 27.04 -3.99
C TYR A 649 -16.06 28.00 -2.81
N TYR A 650 -16.92 27.70 -1.84
CA TYR A 650 -17.10 28.51 -0.64
C TYR A 650 -15.79 28.64 0.15
N LEU A 651 -15.08 27.53 0.40
CA LEU A 651 -13.79 27.53 1.10
C LEU A 651 -12.73 28.32 0.34
N LEU A 652 -12.66 28.16 -0.98
CA LEU A 652 -11.74 28.92 -1.82
C LEU A 652 -12.02 30.42 -1.75
N GLU A 653 -13.27 30.83 -1.93
CA GLU A 653 -13.67 32.24 -1.99
C GLU A 653 -13.55 32.97 -0.65
N ASN A 654 -13.91 32.32 0.46
CA ASN A 654 -14.11 33.01 1.74
C ASN A 654 -12.99 32.78 2.76
N GLU A 655 -12.19 31.72 2.62
CA GLU A 655 -11.18 31.35 3.62
C GLU A 655 -9.80 31.18 3.01
N ILE A 656 -9.63 30.22 2.09
CA ILE A 656 -8.32 29.75 1.62
C ILE A 656 -7.61 30.82 0.78
N VAL A 657 -8.26 31.32 -0.27
CA VAL A 657 -7.64 32.29 -1.18
C VAL A 657 -7.41 33.64 -0.49
N PRO A 658 -8.36 34.22 0.26
CA PRO A 658 -8.12 35.43 1.02
C PRO A 658 -6.95 35.30 2.02
N MET A 659 -6.85 34.17 2.73
CA MET A 659 -5.76 33.91 3.68
C MET A 659 -4.39 33.86 2.99
N PHE A 660 -4.30 33.21 1.84
CA PHE A 660 -3.04 33.13 1.09
C PHE A 660 -2.58 34.52 0.58
N TYR A 661 -3.53 35.37 0.16
CA TYR A 661 -3.25 36.70 -0.37
C TYR A 661 -3.18 37.81 0.68
N GLU A 662 -3.33 37.50 1.96
CA GLU A 662 -3.24 38.47 3.05
C GLU A 662 -1.87 39.18 3.01
N ARG A 663 -1.89 40.51 2.82
CA ARG A 663 -0.67 41.32 2.70
C ARG A 663 -0.22 41.82 4.07
N ARG A 664 0.84 41.20 4.60
CA ARG A 664 1.61 41.71 5.75
C ARG A 664 3.10 41.77 5.39
N GLU A 665 3.87 42.53 6.17
CA GLU A 665 5.31 42.73 5.95
C GLU A 665 6.10 41.41 6.02
N SER A 666 5.68 40.46 6.87
CA SER A 666 6.24 39.11 7.03
C SER A 666 5.55 38.01 6.22
N GLY A 667 4.50 38.33 5.43
CA GLY A 667 3.66 37.35 4.74
C GLY A 667 2.43 36.87 5.56
N PRO A 668 1.67 35.88 5.05
CA PRO A 668 0.42 35.45 5.66
C PRO A 668 0.67 34.56 6.89
N SER A 669 0.69 35.18 8.09
CA SER A 669 1.08 34.50 9.33
C SER A 669 0.19 33.30 9.68
N GLU A 670 -1.13 33.40 9.46
CA GLU A 670 -2.05 32.28 9.72
C GLU A 670 -1.84 31.11 8.74
N TRP A 671 -1.52 31.40 7.47
CA TRP A 671 -1.15 30.37 6.49
C TRP A 671 0.13 29.64 6.94
N MET A 672 1.15 30.39 7.35
CA MET A 672 2.42 29.82 7.79
C MET A 672 2.28 29.03 9.10
N ARG A 673 1.44 29.48 10.03
CA ARG A 673 1.06 28.71 11.23
C ARG A 673 0.49 27.34 10.86
N ARG A 674 -0.43 27.29 9.89
CA ARG A 674 -1.02 26.03 9.39
C ARG A 674 0.00 25.15 8.67
N VAL A 675 0.90 25.74 7.90
CA VAL A 675 2.01 25.02 7.24
C VAL A 675 2.91 24.35 8.28
N LYS A 676 3.34 25.08 9.32
CA LYS A 676 4.12 24.53 10.43
C LYS A 676 3.36 23.41 11.15
N GLN A 677 2.08 23.62 11.43
CA GLN A 677 1.20 22.61 12.03
C GLN A 677 1.16 21.32 11.19
N SER A 678 0.95 21.43 9.87
CA SER A 678 0.96 20.30 8.94
C SER A 678 2.29 19.53 9.02
N ILE A 679 3.42 20.22 8.91
CA ILE A 679 4.75 19.59 8.98
C ILE A 679 4.94 18.89 10.32
N LYS A 680 4.63 19.57 11.42
CA LYS A 680 4.86 19.12 12.80
C LYS A 680 4.10 17.85 13.13
N TYR A 681 2.81 17.80 12.82
CA TYR A 681 1.95 16.68 13.24
C TYR A 681 1.87 15.56 12.19
N LEU A 682 1.90 15.89 10.89
CA LEU A 682 1.69 14.90 9.84
C LEU A 682 2.97 14.18 9.44
N SER A 683 4.14 14.83 9.49
CA SER A 683 5.41 14.20 9.09
C SER A 683 5.79 12.97 9.93
N PRO A 684 5.80 13.03 11.28
CA PRO A 684 6.12 11.86 12.09
C PRO A 684 5.00 10.81 12.05
N ARG A 685 3.74 11.27 12.03
CA ARG A 685 2.57 10.39 12.03
C ARG A 685 2.48 9.58 10.75
N PHE A 686 2.76 10.14 9.58
CA PHE A 686 2.63 9.44 8.30
C PHE A 686 3.97 9.06 7.66
N ASP A 687 5.02 8.90 8.47
CA ASP A 687 6.28 8.29 8.04
C ASP A 687 6.12 6.78 7.80
N ALA A 688 6.58 6.28 6.65
CA ALA A 688 6.59 4.85 6.34
C ALA A 688 7.46 4.02 7.29
N ARG A 689 8.46 4.61 7.97
CA ARG A 689 9.21 3.91 9.03
C ARG A 689 8.35 3.61 10.25
N ARG A 690 7.44 4.53 10.62
CA ARG A 690 6.43 4.28 11.67
C ARG A 690 5.54 3.11 11.27
N MET A 691 4.98 3.16 10.06
CA MET A 691 4.15 2.09 9.50
C MET A 691 4.88 0.74 9.53
N VAL A 692 6.12 0.67 9.06
CA VAL A 692 6.89 -0.59 9.04
C VAL A 692 7.21 -1.11 10.44
N ARG A 693 7.48 -0.22 11.42
CA ARG A 693 7.64 -0.64 12.84
C ARG A 693 6.34 -1.21 13.42
N GLU A 694 5.18 -0.66 13.08
CA GLU A 694 3.87 -1.21 13.46
C GLU A 694 3.68 -2.59 12.84
N TYR A 695 3.97 -2.77 11.54
CA TYR A 695 3.94 -4.09 10.90
C TYR A 695 4.85 -5.10 11.62
N LEU A 696 6.07 -4.69 11.96
CA LEU A 696 7.02 -5.54 12.67
C LEU A 696 6.46 -5.98 14.02
N ARG A 697 5.99 -5.03 14.84
CA ARG A 697 5.51 -5.28 16.21
C ARG A 697 4.21 -6.05 16.24
N GLU A 698 3.25 -5.67 15.41
CA GLU A 698 1.86 -6.13 15.52
C GLU A 698 1.59 -7.37 14.67
N LEU A 699 2.30 -7.57 13.56
CA LEU A 699 2.02 -8.66 12.62
C LEU A 699 3.22 -9.59 12.39
N TYR A 700 4.42 -9.07 12.10
CA TYR A 700 5.55 -9.92 11.72
C TYR A 700 6.19 -10.65 12.91
N GLU A 701 6.39 -9.99 14.04
CA GLU A 701 6.93 -10.64 15.25
C GLU A 701 5.97 -11.75 15.73
N PRO A 702 4.66 -11.49 15.91
CA PRO A 702 3.72 -12.53 16.29
C PRO A 702 3.62 -13.67 15.26
N ALA A 703 3.66 -13.37 13.96
CA ALA A 703 3.67 -14.38 12.90
C ALA A 703 4.93 -15.25 12.94
N HIS A 704 6.09 -14.65 13.19
CA HIS A 704 7.35 -15.37 13.32
C HIS A 704 7.35 -16.29 14.54
N GLN A 705 6.90 -15.81 15.71
CA GLN A 705 6.81 -16.64 16.91
C GLN A 705 5.85 -17.81 16.70
N ASN A 706 4.69 -17.56 16.08
CA ASN A 706 3.76 -18.63 15.71
C ASN A 706 4.39 -19.65 14.75
N TYR A 707 5.17 -19.21 13.76
CA TYR A 707 5.89 -20.12 12.87
C TYR A 707 6.83 -21.04 13.66
N ILE A 708 7.66 -20.46 14.54
CA ILE A 708 8.59 -21.23 15.38
C ILE A 708 7.84 -22.24 16.23
N GLU A 709 6.73 -21.85 16.85
CA GLU A 709 5.92 -22.76 17.66
C GLU A 709 5.27 -23.88 16.84
N GLN A 710 4.74 -23.58 15.66
CA GLN A 710 4.12 -24.57 14.78
C GLN A 710 5.17 -25.55 14.24
N ALA A 711 6.37 -25.09 13.89
CA ALA A 711 7.41 -25.95 13.33
C ALA A 711 8.03 -26.93 14.35
N LYS A 712 7.84 -26.72 15.65
CA LYS A 712 8.33 -27.63 16.71
C LYS A 712 7.74 -29.03 16.56
N SER A 713 8.54 -30.03 16.91
CA SER A 713 8.13 -31.45 16.95
C SER A 713 7.46 -31.93 15.66
N GLY A 714 7.87 -31.40 14.50
CA GLY A 714 7.34 -31.79 13.20
C GLY A 714 5.86 -31.47 13.03
N PHE A 715 5.42 -30.27 13.43
CA PHE A 715 4.05 -29.76 13.27
C PHE A 715 2.97 -30.44 14.11
N GLU A 716 3.35 -31.02 15.26
CA GLU A 716 2.40 -31.71 16.14
C GLU A 716 1.29 -30.79 16.66
N LYS A 717 1.58 -29.52 16.91
CA LYS A 717 0.57 -28.51 17.31
C LYS A 717 -0.53 -28.38 16.26
N ALA A 718 -0.17 -28.36 14.97
CA ALA A 718 -1.14 -28.31 13.88
C ALA A 718 -1.98 -29.60 13.78
N ARG A 719 -1.36 -30.78 13.94
CA ARG A 719 -2.08 -32.07 13.93
C ARG A 719 -3.11 -32.18 15.05
N LEU A 720 -2.69 -31.85 16.27
CA LEU A 720 -3.59 -31.85 17.43
C LEU A 720 -4.73 -30.84 17.24
N ARG A 721 -4.42 -29.67 16.67
CA ARG A 721 -5.41 -28.64 16.39
C ARG A 721 -6.47 -29.09 15.38
N VAL A 722 -6.07 -29.76 14.30
CA VAL A 722 -7.01 -30.31 13.31
C VAL A 722 -7.91 -31.37 13.92
N ARG A 723 -7.35 -32.33 14.68
CA ARG A 723 -8.14 -33.36 15.38
C ARG A 723 -9.16 -32.75 16.33
N TRP A 724 -8.73 -31.74 17.08
CA TRP A 724 -9.58 -31.00 17.98
C TRP A 724 -10.68 -30.23 17.25
N ASN A 725 -10.36 -29.50 16.18
CA ASN A 725 -11.33 -28.79 15.34
C ASN A 725 -12.41 -29.74 14.79
N SER A 726 -12.02 -30.95 14.36
CA SER A 726 -12.96 -31.97 13.88
C SER A 726 -13.90 -32.45 14.98
N LYS A 727 -13.38 -32.75 16.18
CA LYS A 727 -14.18 -33.13 17.36
C LYS A 727 -15.19 -32.04 17.72
N VAL A 728 -14.76 -30.78 17.74
CA VAL A 728 -15.63 -29.64 18.04
C VAL A 728 -16.74 -29.51 17.00
N ARG A 729 -16.41 -29.55 15.70
CA ARG A 729 -17.39 -29.42 14.61
C ARG A 729 -18.46 -30.52 14.64
N GLU A 730 -18.10 -31.76 14.99
CA GLU A 730 -19.02 -32.90 15.07
C GLU A 730 -20.12 -32.70 16.14
N VAL A 731 -19.77 -32.04 17.25
CA VAL A 731 -20.69 -31.88 18.39
C VAL A 731 -21.29 -30.49 18.50
N TRP A 732 -20.77 -29.50 17.76
CA TRP A 732 -21.11 -28.08 17.91
C TRP A 732 -22.60 -27.81 17.79
N ASP A 733 -23.31 -28.46 16.86
CA ASP A 733 -24.75 -28.27 16.66
C ASP A 733 -25.56 -28.59 17.92
N ARG A 734 -25.06 -29.49 18.78
CA ARG A 734 -25.68 -29.89 20.05
C ARG A 734 -25.29 -29.00 21.23
N VAL A 735 -24.20 -28.22 21.13
CA VAL A 735 -23.80 -27.27 22.18
C VAL A 735 -24.85 -26.17 22.30
N ARG A 736 -25.37 -25.91 23.50
CA ARG A 736 -26.43 -24.91 23.69
C ARG A 736 -26.46 -24.34 25.10
N PHE A 737 -26.96 -23.12 25.22
CA PHE A 737 -27.32 -22.55 26.51
C PHE A 737 -28.52 -23.31 27.09
N VAL A 738 -28.41 -23.69 28.36
CA VAL A 738 -29.49 -24.36 29.11
C VAL A 738 -30.24 -23.33 29.95
N GLU A 739 -29.49 -22.46 30.61
CA GLU A 739 -30.02 -21.43 31.50
C GLU A 739 -29.05 -20.25 31.51
N THR A 740 -29.57 -19.03 31.33
CA THR A 740 -28.84 -17.79 31.63
C THR A 740 -29.33 -17.28 32.98
N GLY A 741 -28.41 -16.91 33.86
CA GLY A 741 -28.74 -16.46 35.23
C GLY A 741 -29.68 -15.25 35.22
N PRO A 742 -30.45 -15.04 36.31
CA PRO A 742 -31.44 -13.97 36.38
C PRO A 742 -30.77 -12.60 36.19
N ALA A 743 -31.38 -11.75 35.36
CA ALA A 743 -30.97 -10.36 35.24
C ALA A 743 -31.24 -9.59 36.55
N PRO A 744 -30.43 -8.58 36.89
CA PRO A 744 -30.73 -7.71 38.03
C PRO A 744 -32.08 -7.02 37.83
N THR A 745 -33.02 -7.25 38.75
CA THR A 745 -34.39 -6.72 38.70
C THR A 745 -34.52 -5.28 39.23
N GLU A 746 -33.48 -4.77 39.90
CA GLU A 746 -33.43 -3.42 40.46
C GLU A 746 -32.27 -2.60 39.87
N PRO A 747 -32.34 -1.26 39.89
CA PRO A 747 -31.24 -0.40 39.44
C PRO A 747 -29.96 -0.71 40.22
N VAL A 748 -28.92 -1.13 39.50
CA VAL A 748 -27.61 -1.43 40.08
C VAL A 748 -26.82 -0.12 40.27
N THR A 749 -26.28 0.09 41.46
CA THR A 749 -25.38 1.22 41.73
C THR A 749 -24.00 0.93 41.14
N SER A 750 -23.40 1.89 40.44
CA SER A 750 -22.04 1.73 39.91
C SER A 750 -21.05 1.42 41.04
N GLY A 751 -20.19 0.43 40.84
CA GLY A 751 -19.27 -0.09 41.86
C GLY A 751 -19.79 -1.30 42.65
N VAL A 752 -21.07 -1.68 42.52
CA VAL A 752 -21.62 -2.91 43.10
C VAL A 752 -21.41 -4.09 42.14
N THR A 753 -21.06 -5.26 42.68
CA THR A 753 -20.87 -6.48 41.91
C THR A 753 -22.20 -7.05 41.42
N VAL A 754 -22.27 -7.38 40.13
CA VAL A 754 -23.39 -8.11 39.51
C VAL A 754 -22.89 -9.52 39.19
N PRO A 755 -23.50 -10.58 39.74
CA PRO A 755 -23.14 -11.94 39.39
C PRO A 755 -23.74 -12.29 38.02
N VAL A 756 -22.89 -12.69 37.08
CA VAL A 756 -23.31 -13.21 35.77
C VAL A 756 -23.02 -14.69 35.71
N ARG A 757 -24.00 -15.49 35.29
CA ARG A 757 -23.93 -16.95 35.19
C ARG A 757 -24.54 -17.44 33.88
N ALA A 758 -23.93 -18.45 33.28
CA ALA A 758 -24.49 -19.20 32.16
C ALA A 758 -24.27 -20.71 32.37
N ALA A 759 -25.33 -21.50 32.31
CA ALA A 759 -25.26 -22.94 32.21
C ALA A 759 -25.31 -23.36 30.73
N VAL A 760 -24.31 -24.12 30.30
CA VAL A 760 -24.15 -24.54 28.91
C VAL A 760 -24.01 -26.05 28.84
N ASP A 761 -24.81 -26.70 27.99
CA ASP A 761 -24.62 -28.09 27.61
C ASP A 761 -23.51 -28.18 26.56
N LEU A 762 -22.37 -28.75 26.96
CA LEU A 762 -21.17 -28.86 26.16
C LEU A 762 -21.19 -30.05 25.19
N ALA A 763 -22.24 -30.88 25.23
CA ALA A 763 -22.41 -32.02 24.32
C ALA A 763 -21.20 -32.97 24.24
N GLY A 764 -20.47 -33.12 25.36
CA GLY A 764 -19.27 -33.97 25.47
C GLY A 764 -17.92 -33.25 25.27
N LEU A 765 -17.94 -31.94 25.02
CA LEU A 765 -16.75 -31.10 25.13
C LEU A 765 -16.40 -30.83 26.60
N GLN A 766 -15.12 -30.56 26.87
CA GLN A 766 -14.67 -30.11 28.18
C GLN A 766 -14.84 -28.59 28.31
N PRO A 767 -14.92 -28.05 29.54
CA PRO A 767 -14.98 -26.61 29.75
C PRO A 767 -13.79 -25.86 29.11
N GLU A 768 -12.62 -26.48 29.04
CA GLU A 768 -11.43 -25.91 28.39
C GLU A 768 -11.49 -25.95 26.85
N ASP A 769 -12.44 -26.70 26.25
CA ASP A 769 -12.65 -26.72 24.80
C ASP A 769 -13.47 -25.50 24.33
N VAL A 770 -14.07 -24.72 25.24
CA VAL A 770 -15.00 -23.64 24.92
C VAL A 770 -14.75 -22.38 25.73
N ARG A 771 -15.00 -21.24 25.09
CA ARG A 771 -14.89 -19.92 25.68
C ARG A 771 -16.26 -19.29 25.74
N VAL A 772 -16.77 -19.12 26.96
CA VAL A 772 -18.03 -18.43 27.23
C VAL A 772 -17.74 -16.98 27.56
N GLU A 773 -18.35 -16.07 26.81
CA GLU A 773 -18.09 -14.64 26.92
C GLU A 773 -19.39 -13.88 27.20
N LEU A 774 -19.27 -12.88 28.07
CA LEU A 774 -20.25 -11.83 28.29
C LEU A 774 -19.89 -10.63 27.42
N VAL A 775 -20.81 -10.18 26.59
CA VAL A 775 -20.72 -8.94 25.83
C VAL A 775 -21.65 -7.93 26.48
N MET A 776 -21.11 -6.92 27.14
CA MET A 776 -21.87 -5.91 27.88
C MET A 776 -21.62 -4.54 27.28
N GLY A 777 -22.66 -3.72 27.12
CA GLY A 777 -22.54 -2.37 26.58
C GLY A 777 -23.75 -1.51 26.88
N ARG A 778 -23.72 -0.27 26.39
CA ARG A 778 -24.86 0.65 26.47
C ARG A 778 -25.95 0.23 25.50
N VAL A 779 -27.21 0.30 25.92
CA VAL A 779 -28.34 0.03 25.02
C VAL A 779 -28.62 1.28 24.18
N GLY A 780 -28.34 1.20 22.88
CA GLY A 780 -28.59 2.25 21.90
C GLY A 780 -30.07 2.44 21.59
N ALA A 781 -30.40 3.47 20.79
CA ALA A 781 -31.77 3.80 20.42
C ALA A 781 -32.46 2.69 19.58
N SER A 782 -31.68 1.90 18.84
CA SER A 782 -32.14 0.74 18.07
C SER A 782 -32.37 -0.51 18.92
N GLY A 783 -32.04 -0.48 20.22
CA GLY A 783 -32.08 -1.63 21.12
C GLY A 783 -30.82 -2.52 21.05
N GLY A 784 -29.86 -2.22 20.17
CA GLY A 784 -28.56 -2.89 20.12
C GLY A 784 -27.60 -2.45 21.23
N LEU A 785 -26.54 -3.24 21.44
CA LEU A 785 -25.45 -2.87 22.35
C LEU A 785 -24.41 -2.00 21.62
N GLU A 786 -24.07 -0.87 22.21
CA GLU A 786 -23.05 0.09 21.80
C GLU A 786 -21.94 0.14 22.87
N ASP A 787 -20.73 0.59 22.51
CA ASP A 787 -19.58 0.71 23.42
C ASP A 787 -19.32 -0.55 24.25
N THR A 788 -19.34 -1.70 23.57
CA THR A 788 -19.32 -3.02 24.20
C THR A 788 -17.96 -3.43 24.73
N GLU A 789 -17.96 -4.08 25.89
CA GLU A 789 -16.84 -4.78 26.50
C GLU A 789 -17.11 -6.29 26.51
N VAL A 790 -16.07 -7.08 26.23
CA VAL A 790 -16.14 -8.55 26.22
C VAL A 790 -15.38 -9.11 27.41
N MET A 791 -16.03 -9.96 28.19
CA MET A 791 -15.44 -10.59 29.37
C MET A 791 -15.59 -12.10 29.32
N VAL A 792 -14.52 -12.83 29.59
CA VAL A 792 -14.58 -14.30 29.70
C VAL A 792 -15.21 -14.70 31.03
N LEU A 793 -16.18 -15.62 30.99
CA LEU A 793 -16.76 -16.27 32.16
C LEU A 793 -15.95 -17.55 32.46
N ALA A 794 -15.48 -17.71 33.69
CA ALA A 794 -14.70 -18.88 34.07
C ALA A 794 -15.62 -20.08 34.39
N PRO A 795 -15.22 -21.32 34.09
CA PRO A 795 -15.97 -22.49 34.53
C PRO A 795 -15.91 -22.61 36.06
N VAL A 796 -17.06 -22.83 36.69
CA VAL A 796 -17.21 -22.92 38.16
C VAL A 796 -17.63 -24.31 38.61
N GLU A 797 -18.52 -24.96 37.87
CA GLU A 797 -19.03 -26.29 38.19
C GLU A 797 -19.37 -27.06 36.89
N GLN A 798 -19.19 -28.38 36.89
CA GLN A 798 -19.64 -29.24 35.79
C GLN A 798 -20.41 -30.45 36.34
N LYS A 799 -21.60 -30.70 35.80
CA LYS A 799 -22.46 -31.85 36.11
C LYS A 799 -22.86 -32.55 34.81
N GLY A 800 -22.23 -33.71 34.54
CA GLY A 800 -22.45 -34.42 33.28
C GLY A 800 -21.97 -33.59 32.08
N SER A 801 -22.86 -33.38 31.09
CA SER A 801 -22.55 -32.55 29.92
C SER A 801 -22.75 -31.06 30.15
N VAL A 802 -23.35 -30.64 31.27
CA VAL A 802 -23.64 -29.23 31.55
C VAL A 802 -22.54 -28.63 32.42
N ALA A 803 -21.95 -27.54 31.95
CA ALA A 803 -20.98 -26.73 32.69
C ALA A 803 -21.56 -25.35 33.01
N ILE A 804 -21.27 -24.84 34.20
CA ILE A 804 -21.66 -23.51 34.68
C ILE A 804 -20.45 -22.60 34.57
N PHE A 805 -20.62 -21.51 33.83
CA PHE A 805 -19.64 -20.44 33.70
C PHE A 805 -20.16 -19.20 34.43
N ALA A 806 -19.31 -18.55 35.22
CA ALA A 806 -19.71 -17.36 35.96
C ALA A 806 -18.57 -16.37 36.17
N LYS A 807 -18.96 -15.12 36.43
CA LYS A 807 -18.06 -14.03 36.82
C LYS A 807 -18.84 -12.97 37.60
N GLU A 808 -18.22 -12.39 38.61
CA GLU A 808 -18.70 -11.16 39.22
C GLU A 808 -18.17 -9.97 38.42
N ILE A 809 -19.09 -9.15 37.89
CA ILE A 809 -18.74 -7.96 37.11
C ILE A 809 -19.03 -6.70 37.94
N ILE A 810 -18.21 -5.66 37.75
CA ILE A 810 -18.42 -4.35 38.37
C ILE A 810 -18.67 -3.35 37.24
N PRO A 811 -19.93 -2.96 36.98
CA PRO A 811 -20.23 -2.00 35.93
C PRO A 811 -19.62 -0.62 36.25
N GLN A 812 -18.61 -0.24 35.46
CA GLN A 812 -17.97 1.09 35.53
C GLN A 812 -18.75 2.13 34.72
N GLN A 813 -19.47 1.67 33.68
CA GLN A 813 -20.30 2.53 32.85
C GLN A 813 -21.62 2.86 33.57
N THR A 814 -22.15 4.06 33.36
CA THR A 814 -23.44 4.51 33.90
C THR A 814 -24.47 4.65 32.79
N GLY A 815 -25.76 4.47 33.10
CA GLY A 815 -26.86 4.53 32.14
C GLY A 815 -27.55 3.19 31.93
N ARG A 816 -28.35 3.08 30.86
CA ARG A 816 -29.07 1.84 30.51
C ARG A 816 -28.08 0.87 29.85
N LEU A 817 -27.57 -0.08 30.62
CA LEU A 817 -26.68 -1.13 30.14
C LEU A 817 -27.47 -2.40 29.82
N GLY A 818 -26.95 -3.19 28.88
CA GLY A 818 -27.43 -4.53 28.57
C GLY A 818 -26.24 -5.46 28.39
N TYR A 819 -26.50 -6.77 28.48
CA TYR A 819 -25.50 -7.77 28.18
C TYR A 819 -26.10 -8.94 27.39
N ALA A 820 -25.26 -9.55 26.56
CA ALA A 820 -25.53 -10.79 25.86
C ALA A 820 -24.43 -11.79 26.20
N ILE A 821 -24.74 -13.09 26.15
CA ILE A 821 -23.78 -14.16 26.41
C ILE A 821 -23.57 -14.92 25.11
N ARG A 822 -22.33 -15.31 24.83
CA ARG A 822 -21.98 -16.13 23.67
C ARG A 822 -20.98 -17.21 24.05
N ILE A 823 -20.92 -18.24 23.20
CA ILE A 823 -19.96 -19.33 23.31
C ILE A 823 -19.27 -19.54 21.96
N SER A 824 -17.94 -19.58 21.98
CA SER A 824 -17.10 -20.03 20.86
C SER A 824 -16.20 -21.16 21.32
N PRO A 825 -15.61 -21.96 20.43
CA PRO A 825 -14.54 -22.86 20.82
C PRO A 825 -13.34 -22.05 21.40
N ASP A 826 -12.61 -22.60 22.38
CA ASP A 826 -11.54 -21.88 23.08
C ASP A 826 -10.19 -22.11 22.41
N HIS A 827 -9.96 -21.36 21.34
CA HIS A 827 -8.85 -21.68 20.45
C HIS A 827 -8.13 -20.46 19.89
N TYR A 828 -8.56 -19.25 20.24
CA TYR A 828 -7.89 -17.99 19.90
C TYR A 828 -7.57 -17.19 21.16
N ASP A 829 -6.30 -17.18 21.55
CA ASP A 829 -5.79 -16.27 22.56
C ASP A 829 -5.96 -14.81 22.09
N ASP A 830 -5.76 -14.58 20.78
CA ASP A 830 -5.94 -13.29 20.11
C ASP A 830 -7.15 -13.31 19.14
N PRO A 831 -8.19 -12.47 19.36
CA PRO A 831 -9.33 -12.32 18.46
C PRO A 831 -8.95 -12.07 16.99
N LEU A 832 -7.81 -11.44 16.70
CA LEU A 832 -7.35 -11.17 15.33
C LEU A 832 -7.00 -12.45 14.56
N THR A 833 -6.75 -13.57 15.23
CA THR A 833 -6.35 -14.83 14.60
C THR A 833 -7.52 -15.77 14.27
N ARG A 834 -8.76 -15.36 14.57
CA ARG A 834 -9.98 -16.12 14.27
C ARG A 834 -10.09 -16.45 12.76
N PRO A 835 -10.24 -17.72 12.34
CA PRO A 835 -10.46 -18.13 10.97
C PRO A 835 -11.84 -17.71 10.52
N CYS A 836 -12.00 -17.64 9.21
CA CYS A 836 -13.31 -17.49 8.59
C CYS A 836 -14.23 -18.64 9.03
N THR A 837 -15.54 -18.38 9.13
CA THR A 837 -16.56 -19.33 9.57
C THR A 837 -16.32 -19.91 10.96
N SER A 838 -15.69 -19.11 11.85
CA SER A 838 -15.51 -19.47 13.25
C SER A 838 -16.85 -19.74 13.91
N LEU A 839 -16.95 -20.90 14.56
CA LEU A 839 -18.15 -21.32 15.27
C LEU A 839 -18.45 -20.37 16.44
N LEU A 840 -19.69 -19.91 16.54
CA LEU A 840 -20.19 -19.08 17.62
C LEU A 840 -21.68 -19.36 17.84
N LYS A 841 -22.14 -19.32 19.08
CA LYS A 841 -23.57 -19.31 19.42
C LYS A 841 -23.86 -18.23 20.45
N TRP A 842 -24.98 -17.54 20.28
CA TRP A 842 -25.49 -16.56 21.24
C TRP A 842 -26.54 -17.19 22.16
N GLY A 843 -26.66 -16.70 23.39
CA GLY A 843 -27.69 -17.10 24.34
C GLY A 843 -29.09 -16.64 23.92
N ASP A 844 -30.11 -17.43 24.26
CA ASP A 844 -31.50 -17.13 23.94
C ASP A 844 -31.92 -15.80 24.59
N GLY A 845 -32.32 -14.84 23.74
CA GLY A 845 -32.59 -13.44 24.09
C GLY A 845 -32.00 -12.43 23.10
N ALA A 846 -31.02 -12.84 22.28
CA ALA A 846 -30.36 -11.98 21.28
C ALA A 846 -30.87 -12.17 19.83
N SER A 847 -31.85 -13.05 19.60
CA SER A 847 -32.39 -13.32 18.26
C SER A 847 -33.54 -12.37 17.89
N ASN A 848 -33.34 -11.66 16.78
CA ASN A 848 -34.25 -10.78 16.02
C ASN A 848 -34.10 -9.27 16.29
N ASN A 849 -33.14 -8.63 15.60
CA ASN A 849 -33.36 -7.35 14.90
C ASN A 849 -32.16 -6.95 14.03
N SER A 850 -31.94 -7.67 12.92
CA SER A 850 -31.22 -7.16 11.74
C SER A 850 -31.33 -8.15 10.58
N ARG A 851 -32.55 -8.32 10.07
CA ARG A 851 -32.79 -8.86 8.72
C ARG A 851 -33.73 -7.91 8.00
N THR A 852 -33.21 -6.74 7.64
CA THR A 852 -33.67 -5.87 6.55
C THR A 852 -32.52 -5.00 6.13
#